data_AF-A0A2G9HMX0-F1
#
_entry.id   AF-A0A2G9HMX0-F1
#
_cell.length_a   1.000
_cell.length_b   1.000
_cell.length_c   1.000
_cell.angle_alpha   90.00
_cell.angle_beta   90.00
_cell.angle_gamma   90.00
#
_symmetry.space_group_name_H-M   'P 1'
#
loop_
_entity.id
_entity.type
_entity.pdbx_description
1 polymer ?
#
loop_
_entity_poly.entity_id
_entity_poly.type
_entity_poly.pdbx_seq_one_letter_code
_entity_poly.pdbx_strand_id
1 'polypeptide(L)'
;MEGFSPDRYSVESAAKQSSISSGGRNQDRKEFLRRFVDSEILKANLKDWFEDIAKRNMSPAFDVPFELIDLQKFDYALEGIQFQQLIRMPSAIYASTSSNVEGNAYLALEDFLHTSVNSLWEAFWGHENDLMPFYVSSLYEGNMRFYQAEKAIAKGKVGGLCASAIMLKNPRHPQGKWDDIVELALLRPDVGSLASVEDDSKPRLSIMGDALFLALRVLLSRSISRSNIPLSLNSVFVLLVDSQNGSVLIVEGDLNKLEVDLNNVYESAAAWFKDHSQIAISPVDRIWNKLGNANWGDIAALQVLYATFHSIMQYAGMPKNTIEDLAADHSSRLQTRRIERQLGDTRVNGNNGLLRFQHRNASPEIVEVQEESIKVDSEKSVKLEVGNVLLVEDSSWQNGYRINEVLNDGEIPFYIASSVEDPGNALFLYVGSHPSQLEPAWEDMKLWYQVQRQTKVLSVMRQKGLSNKYLPQLTASGRIVHPGPCRKPSSGRNCDHPWCGTPVLVTSPVGRTVADMVRAGQFGADEAIRCCHDCLSALSASASAGIRHGDIRPENIICVKSGLRQLYYVLVGWGHAILEERDRPALNLHFSSTSALQEGKLCPASDAESLVYMLYFSSGGDLPVLDSVEGALEWRETSWSRRLIQQKLGDISAVLKAFADYVDSLCGTPYPVDYEIWLRRLRRHIREEGSGKEVDTSG
;
A
#
# COMPACT_ATOMS: atom_id res chain seq x y z
N MET A 1 53.42 -14.09 64.69
CA MET A 1 54.86 -13.75 64.66
C MET A 1 55.01 -12.76 63.51
N GLU A 2 54.75 -11.48 63.76
CA GLU A 2 55.75 -10.48 64.23
C GLU A 2 56.88 -10.36 63.21
N GLY A 3 57.16 -9.22 62.57
CA GLY A 3 56.70 -7.85 62.75
C GLY A 3 57.83 -6.96 62.24
N PHE A 4 57.54 -5.86 61.55
CA PHE A 4 58.44 -4.69 61.50
C PHE A 4 57.62 -3.46 61.09
N SER A 5 57.49 -2.55 62.04
CA SER A 5 57.19 -1.12 61.84
C SER A 5 58.55 -0.37 61.79
N PRO A 6 58.62 0.88 61.30
CA PRO A 6 58.32 2.00 62.20
C PRO A 6 57.54 3.18 61.57
N ASP A 7 56.59 3.74 62.34
CA ASP A 7 56.56 5.13 62.86
C ASP A 7 57.34 6.22 62.09
N ARG A 8 56.92 7.48 61.92
CA ARG A 8 55.85 8.36 62.42
C ARG A 8 56.02 9.67 61.61
N TYR A 9 54.95 10.39 61.31
CA TYR A 9 54.79 11.81 61.66
C TYR A 9 53.37 12.26 61.32
N SER A 10 52.60 12.40 62.40
CA SER A 10 51.33 13.09 62.52
C SER A 10 51.46 14.58 62.18
N VAL A 11 50.63 15.06 61.26
CA VAL A 11 50.15 16.45 61.25
C VAL A 11 48.63 16.40 61.32
N GLU A 12 48.10 17.02 62.37
CA GLU A 12 46.70 17.24 62.62
C GLU A 12 46.01 17.80 61.38
N SER A 13 44.91 17.17 60.96
CA SER A 13 43.96 17.76 60.03
C SER A 13 42.59 17.39 60.51
N ALA A 14 41.89 18.42 60.98
CA ALA A 14 40.58 18.40 61.58
C ALA A 14 39.62 17.44 60.86
N ALA A 15 38.91 16.65 61.66
CA ALA A 15 37.73 15.92 61.24
C ALA A 15 36.70 16.89 60.62
N LYS A 16 36.70 17.01 59.29
CA LYS A 16 35.54 17.50 58.53
C LYS A 16 34.66 16.29 58.25
N GLN A 17 33.56 16.21 59.01
CA GLN A 17 32.39 15.42 58.67
C GLN A 17 32.01 15.66 57.20
N SER A 18 32.20 14.67 56.34
CA SER A 18 31.70 14.65 54.96
C SER A 18 30.64 13.55 54.79
N SER A 19 29.65 13.53 55.68
CA SER A 19 28.52 12.61 55.62
C SER A 19 27.16 13.30 55.63
N ILE A 20 27.09 14.58 55.26
CA ILE A 20 25.83 15.34 55.15
C ILE A 20 25.85 16.18 53.85
N SER A 21 25.22 15.73 52.76
CA SER A 21 24.57 16.62 51.77
C SER A 21 23.81 15.92 50.62
N SER A 22 23.94 14.61 50.40
CA SER A 22 23.20 13.95 49.30
C SER A 22 21.72 13.70 49.61
N GLY A 23 21.37 13.57 50.89
CA GLY A 23 19.98 13.35 51.33
C GLY A 23 19.06 14.57 51.16
N GLY A 24 19.58 15.77 51.47
CA GLY A 24 18.81 17.02 51.38
C GLY A 24 18.41 17.36 49.94
N ARG A 25 19.38 17.33 49.02
CA ARG A 25 19.15 17.65 47.60
C ARG A 25 18.15 16.72 46.90
N ASN A 26 18.12 15.44 47.27
CA ASN A 26 17.13 14.49 46.74
C ASN A 26 15.73 14.77 47.32
N GLN A 27 15.65 15.15 48.59
CA GLN A 27 14.40 15.55 49.23
C GLN A 27 13.85 16.88 48.66
N ASP A 28 14.72 17.84 48.35
CA ASP A 28 14.35 19.10 47.71
C ASP A 28 13.84 18.85 46.29
N ARG A 29 14.47 17.96 45.50
CA ARG A 29 13.98 17.55 44.18
C ARG A 29 12.62 16.84 44.23
N LYS A 30 12.37 16.02 45.27
CA LYS A 30 11.05 15.40 45.49
C LYS A 30 9.97 16.43 45.75
N GLU A 31 10.26 17.43 46.58
CA GLU A 31 9.32 18.50 46.88
C GLU A 31 9.12 19.41 45.66
N PHE A 32 10.18 19.68 44.89
CA PHE A 32 10.10 20.39 43.61
C PHE A 32 9.14 19.69 42.63
N LEU A 33 9.34 18.38 42.38
CA LEU A 33 8.47 17.60 41.49
C LEU A 33 7.00 17.56 41.96
N ARG A 34 6.78 17.60 43.28
CA ARG A 34 5.45 17.65 43.90
C ARG A 34 4.75 18.99 43.66
N ARG A 35 5.50 20.09 43.63
CA ARG A 35 4.98 21.45 43.36
C ARG A 35 4.84 21.75 41.86
N PHE A 36 5.63 21.10 41.02
CA PHE A 36 5.64 21.27 39.57
C PHE A 36 4.53 20.46 38.87
N VAL A 37 3.27 20.92 38.92
CA VAL A 37 2.09 20.14 38.48
C VAL A 37 1.37 20.74 37.27
N ASP A 38 1.40 22.06 37.14
CA ASP A 38 0.67 22.82 36.11
C ASP A 38 1.58 23.17 34.91
N SER A 39 1.18 22.79 33.68
CA SER A 39 1.92 23.11 32.46
C SER A 39 1.68 24.56 31.96
N GLU A 40 0.55 25.18 32.27
CA GLU A 40 0.22 26.55 31.87
C GLU A 40 1.15 27.56 32.54
N ILE A 41 1.49 27.33 33.81
CA ILE A 41 2.41 28.19 34.56
C ILE A 41 3.82 28.12 33.96
N LEU A 42 4.29 26.94 33.55
CA LEU A 42 5.57 26.81 32.86
C LEU A 42 5.53 27.55 31.51
N LYS A 43 4.46 27.38 30.74
CA LYS A 43 4.28 28.05 29.44
C LYS A 43 4.35 29.57 29.57
N ALA A 44 3.72 30.14 30.59
CA ALA A 44 3.80 31.57 30.86
C ALA A 44 5.24 32.05 31.10
N ASN A 45 6.05 31.28 31.84
CA ASN A 45 7.45 31.63 32.15
C ASN A 45 8.43 31.42 30.96
N LEU A 46 8.08 30.55 30.03
CA LEU A 46 8.88 30.28 28.82
C LEU A 46 8.48 31.19 27.63
N LYS A 47 7.34 31.88 27.71
CA LYS A 47 6.80 32.68 26.60
C LYS A 47 7.79 33.70 26.04
N ASP A 48 8.38 34.52 26.90
CA ASP A 48 9.33 35.56 26.49
C ASP A 48 10.57 34.97 25.81
N TRP A 49 11.03 33.81 26.30
CA TRP A 49 12.18 33.11 25.72
C TRP A 49 11.88 32.55 24.34
N PHE A 50 10.70 31.96 24.15
CA PHE A 50 10.28 31.51 22.84
C PHE A 50 10.08 32.64 21.85
N GLU A 51 9.55 33.78 22.29
CA GLU A 51 9.45 34.99 21.46
C GLU A 51 10.82 35.53 21.07
N ASP A 52 11.81 35.48 21.97
CA ASP A 52 13.19 35.89 21.69
C ASP A 52 13.87 34.95 20.69
N ILE A 53 13.63 33.64 20.79
CA ILE A 53 14.11 32.65 19.81
C ILE A 53 13.48 32.91 18.43
N ALA A 54 12.17 33.17 18.39
CA ALA A 54 11.46 33.46 17.14
C ALA A 54 11.93 34.76 16.46
N LYS A 55 12.28 35.80 17.24
CA LYS A 55 12.76 37.10 16.71
C LYS A 55 14.17 37.04 16.14
N ARG A 56 14.99 36.04 16.50
CA ARG A 56 16.41 35.97 16.10
C ARG A 56 16.64 35.65 14.61
N ASN A 57 15.60 35.34 13.82
CA ASN A 57 15.66 35.15 12.35
C ASN A 57 16.81 34.28 11.80
N MET A 58 17.45 33.45 12.63
CA MET A 58 18.41 32.45 12.18
C MET A 58 17.66 31.16 11.94
N SER A 59 17.49 30.79 10.68
CA SER A 59 17.10 29.44 10.30
C SER A 59 18.21 28.44 10.68
N PRO A 60 17.92 27.29 11.32
CA PRO A 60 16.73 26.95 12.11
C PRO A 60 16.85 27.41 13.57
N ALA A 61 15.71 27.66 14.22
CA ALA A 61 15.63 28.14 15.61
C ALA A 61 16.09 27.11 16.67
N PHE A 62 16.11 25.84 16.31
CA PHE A 62 16.59 24.71 17.11
C PHE A 62 17.38 23.76 16.21
N ASP A 63 18.33 23.03 16.79
CA ASP A 63 19.12 22.04 16.08
C ASP A 63 18.22 20.87 15.63
N VAL A 64 18.57 20.23 14.50
CA VAL A 64 17.88 19.04 14.02
C VAL A 64 18.46 17.82 14.75
N PRO A 65 17.62 16.94 15.34
CA PRO A 65 18.09 15.84 16.18
C PRO A 65 18.85 14.75 15.42
N PHE A 66 18.58 14.60 14.11
CA PHE A 66 19.11 13.50 13.30
C PHE A 66 19.58 14.03 11.94
N GLU A 67 20.72 13.53 11.48
CA GLU A 67 21.20 13.79 10.12
C GLU A 67 20.46 12.92 9.10
N LEU A 68 20.20 13.48 7.91
CA LEU A 68 19.50 12.76 6.84
C LEU A 68 20.25 11.49 6.40
N ILE A 69 21.57 11.52 6.41
CA ILE A 69 22.43 10.40 6.01
C ILE A 69 22.23 9.21 6.97
N ASP A 70 22.08 9.48 8.27
CA ASP A 70 21.87 8.43 9.27
C ASP A 70 20.46 7.85 9.18
N LEU A 71 19.46 8.70 8.89
CA LEU A 71 18.09 8.23 8.60
C LEU A 71 18.05 7.33 7.34
N GLN A 72 18.80 7.67 6.30
CA GLN A 72 18.91 6.83 5.09
C GLN A 72 19.54 5.47 5.39
N LYS A 73 20.66 5.44 6.14
CA LYS A 73 21.26 4.16 6.57
C LYS A 73 20.31 3.34 7.42
N PHE A 74 19.58 4.01 8.31
CA PHE A 74 18.59 3.37 9.15
C PHE A 74 17.45 2.77 8.33
N ASP A 75 16.95 3.46 7.30
CA ASP A 75 15.95 2.94 6.37
C ASP A 75 16.42 1.61 5.72
N TYR A 76 17.65 1.55 5.21
CA TYR A 76 18.24 0.30 4.71
C TYR A 76 18.32 -0.80 5.78
N ALA A 77 18.61 -0.47 7.03
CA ALA A 77 18.61 -1.45 8.12
C ALA A 77 17.19 -1.96 8.46
N LEU A 78 16.18 -1.10 8.29
CA LEU A 78 14.77 -1.43 8.48
C LEU A 78 14.16 -2.18 7.29
N GLU A 79 14.79 -2.18 6.12
CA GLU A 79 14.36 -2.99 4.99
C GLU A 79 14.28 -4.46 5.41
N GLY A 80 13.13 -5.07 5.16
CA GLY A 80 12.90 -6.41 5.66
C GLY A 80 12.79 -6.47 7.19
N ILE A 81 12.20 -5.46 7.84
CA ILE A 81 11.54 -5.54 9.16
C ILE A 81 10.01 -5.50 8.96
N GLN A 82 9.22 -6.19 9.80
CA GLN A 82 7.77 -6.25 9.66
C GLN A 82 7.16 -5.29 10.68
N PHE A 83 6.53 -4.23 10.19
CA PHE A 83 5.75 -3.32 11.02
C PHE A 83 4.27 -3.49 10.66
N GLN A 84 3.51 -4.12 11.55
CA GLN A 84 2.09 -4.41 11.33
C GLN A 84 1.23 -3.63 12.31
N GLN A 85 0.82 -2.41 11.91
CA GLN A 85 -0.18 -1.64 12.63
C GLN A 85 -1.57 -2.23 12.35
N LEU A 86 -2.32 -2.58 13.39
CA LEU A 86 -3.65 -3.16 13.32
C LEU A 86 -4.74 -2.07 13.36
N ILE A 87 -4.50 -0.98 14.08
CA ILE A 87 -5.46 0.09 14.31
C ILE A 87 -5.06 1.32 13.49
N ARG A 88 -5.96 1.77 12.60
CA ARG A 88 -5.71 2.94 11.74
C ARG A 88 -5.89 4.25 12.48
N MET A 89 -5.05 5.22 12.18
CA MET A 89 -5.18 6.59 12.69
C MET A 89 -6.43 7.26 12.11
N PRO A 90 -7.35 7.80 12.93
CA PRO A 90 -8.55 8.48 12.42
C PRO A 90 -8.17 9.72 11.60
N SER A 91 -8.71 9.85 10.39
CA SER A 91 -8.40 11.00 9.53
C SER A 91 -9.26 12.22 9.88
N ALA A 92 -8.62 13.39 10.01
CA ALA A 92 -9.28 14.66 10.30
C ALA A 92 -10.37 15.06 9.28
N ILE A 93 -10.31 14.55 8.05
CA ILE A 93 -11.25 14.86 6.95
C ILE A 93 -12.62 14.18 7.15
N TYR A 94 -12.67 13.05 7.85
CA TYR A 94 -13.88 12.24 8.04
C TYR A 94 -14.37 12.20 9.51
N ALA A 95 -13.62 12.81 10.42
CA ALA A 95 -13.89 12.78 11.83
C ALA A 95 -14.84 13.92 12.25
N SER A 96 -16.04 13.56 12.69
CA SER A 96 -16.84 14.42 13.56
C SER A 96 -16.11 14.61 14.90
N THR A 97 -16.22 15.80 15.53
CA THR A 97 -15.62 16.17 16.83
C THR A 97 -16.25 15.43 18.02
N SER A 98 -16.43 14.11 17.90
CA SER A 98 -16.96 13.24 18.95
C SER A 98 -15.84 12.64 19.79
N SER A 99 -16.07 12.46 21.09
CA SER A 99 -15.15 11.84 22.04
C SER A 99 -14.70 10.42 21.64
N ASN A 100 -15.43 9.76 20.74
CA ASN A 100 -15.07 8.45 20.22
C ASN A 100 -13.91 8.50 19.22
N VAL A 101 -13.77 9.59 18.46
CA VAL A 101 -12.66 9.77 17.52
C VAL A 101 -11.34 9.97 18.26
N GLU A 102 -11.35 10.78 19.31
CA GLU A 102 -10.17 11.02 20.16
C GLU A 102 -9.69 9.73 20.84
N GLY A 103 -10.61 8.91 21.34
CA GLY A 103 -10.29 7.60 21.91
C GLY A 103 -9.65 6.65 20.89
N ASN A 104 -10.19 6.60 19.67
CA ASN A 104 -9.63 5.78 18.60
C ASN A 104 -8.24 6.26 18.15
N ALA A 105 -7.96 7.57 18.22
CA ALA A 105 -6.64 8.11 17.91
C ALA A 105 -5.59 7.68 18.95
N TYR A 106 -5.94 7.67 20.24
CA TYR A 106 -5.06 7.13 21.28
C TYR A 106 -4.82 5.63 21.13
N LEU A 107 -5.83 4.84 20.73
CA LEU A 107 -5.64 3.41 20.43
C LEU A 107 -4.71 3.19 19.23
N ALA A 108 -4.88 3.96 18.16
CA ALA A 108 -4.02 3.90 16.99
C ALA A 108 -2.57 4.30 17.32
N LEU A 109 -2.39 5.30 18.20
CA LEU A 109 -1.08 5.72 18.68
C LEU A 109 -0.44 4.67 19.60
N GLU A 110 -1.19 4.06 20.52
CA GLU A 110 -0.66 2.98 21.36
C GLU A 110 -0.21 1.78 20.51
N ASP A 111 -1.02 1.38 19.52
CA ASP A 111 -0.70 0.31 18.58
C ASP A 111 0.53 0.64 17.71
N PHE A 112 0.62 1.89 17.21
CA PHE A 112 1.79 2.36 16.49
C PHE A 112 3.07 2.25 17.32
N LEU A 113 3.08 2.80 18.54
CA LEU A 113 4.25 2.74 19.44
C LEU A 113 4.60 1.31 19.82
N HIS A 114 3.59 0.46 20.07
CA HIS A 114 3.80 -0.94 20.41
C HIS A 114 4.46 -1.69 19.25
N THR A 115 3.96 -1.49 18.02
CA THR A 115 4.54 -2.08 16.81
C THR A 115 5.96 -1.56 16.56
N SER A 116 6.21 -0.27 16.73
CA SER A 116 7.54 0.33 16.62
C SER A 116 8.54 -0.34 17.57
N VAL A 117 8.24 -0.37 18.88
CA VAL A 117 9.18 -0.91 19.88
C VAL A 117 9.35 -2.42 19.74
N ASN A 118 8.30 -3.16 19.40
CA ASN A 118 8.36 -4.62 19.25
C ASN A 118 9.22 -5.01 18.04
N SER A 119 8.95 -4.44 16.88
CA SER A 119 9.67 -4.77 15.65
C SER A 119 11.14 -4.34 15.72
N LEU A 120 11.46 -3.21 16.37
CA LEU A 120 12.84 -2.80 16.61
C LEU A 120 13.54 -3.72 17.61
N TRP A 121 12.88 -4.10 18.69
CA TRP A 121 13.46 -5.02 19.69
C TRP A 121 13.83 -6.37 19.06
N GLU A 122 12.89 -6.96 18.31
CA GLU A 122 13.09 -8.25 17.62
C GLU A 122 14.26 -8.18 16.63
N ALA A 123 14.38 -7.09 15.87
CA ALA A 123 15.40 -6.96 14.84
C ALA A 123 16.81 -6.66 15.39
N PHE A 124 16.92 -5.81 16.42
CA PHE A 124 18.21 -5.30 16.89
C PHE A 124 18.73 -6.01 18.15
N TRP A 125 17.86 -6.54 19.02
CA TRP A 125 18.24 -7.23 20.28
C TRP A 125 17.96 -8.74 20.30
N GLY A 126 17.16 -9.27 19.36
CA GLY A 126 17.08 -10.69 19.01
C GLY A 126 16.15 -11.58 19.85
N HIS A 127 15.88 -12.79 19.33
CA HIS A 127 14.76 -13.69 19.67
C HIS A 127 15.06 -14.78 20.73
N GLU A 128 16.23 -14.77 21.36
CA GLU A 128 16.62 -15.82 22.32
C GLU A 128 16.03 -15.55 23.71
N ASN A 129 14.79 -16.01 23.92
CA ASN A 129 14.09 -16.13 25.22
C ASN A 129 13.84 -14.86 26.06
N ASP A 130 14.31 -13.68 25.64
CA ASP A 130 14.06 -12.43 26.35
C ASP A 130 12.73 -11.80 25.90
N LEU A 131 11.72 -11.88 26.76
CA LEU A 131 10.46 -11.15 26.60
C LEU A 131 10.74 -9.65 26.46
N MET A 132 10.13 -9.00 25.46
CA MET A 132 10.24 -7.55 25.28
C MET A 132 9.95 -6.82 26.61
N PRO A 133 10.91 -6.04 27.16
CA PRO A 133 10.81 -5.44 28.49
C PRO A 133 9.92 -4.19 28.51
N PHE A 134 9.30 -3.83 27.39
CA PHE A 134 8.49 -2.63 27.24
C PHE A 134 6.99 -2.95 27.19
N TYR A 135 6.19 -1.97 27.56
CA TYR A 135 4.75 -1.91 27.29
C TYR A 135 4.34 -0.46 27.04
N VAL A 136 3.20 -0.26 26.38
CA VAL A 136 2.68 1.08 26.07
C VAL A 136 1.50 1.40 26.98
N SER A 137 1.42 2.65 27.45
CA SER A 137 0.28 3.14 28.22
C SER A 137 0.08 4.63 28.05
N SER A 138 -1.18 5.08 28.03
CA SER A 138 -1.53 6.49 28.03
C SER A 138 -1.53 7.16 29.40
N LEU A 139 -1.05 8.41 29.45
CA LEU A 139 -1.07 9.31 30.60
C LEU A 139 -2.41 10.02 30.71
N TYR A 140 -3.00 9.99 31.91
CA TYR A 140 -4.20 10.73 32.24
C TYR A 140 -3.86 11.99 33.06
N GLU A 141 -4.18 13.16 32.52
CA GLU A 141 -3.80 14.47 33.04
C GLU A 141 -4.34 14.72 34.46
N GLY A 142 -5.61 14.35 34.71
CA GLY A 142 -6.28 14.66 35.98
C GLY A 142 -5.70 13.96 37.22
N ASN A 143 -4.88 12.91 37.06
CA ASN A 143 -4.20 12.26 38.18
C ASN A 143 -2.73 11.92 37.92
N MET A 144 -2.21 12.27 36.74
CA MET A 144 -0.84 12.00 36.30
C MET A 144 -0.44 10.52 36.42
N ARG A 145 -1.40 9.61 36.18
CA ARG A 145 -1.20 8.15 36.17
C ARG A 145 -1.40 7.56 34.79
N PHE A 146 -0.80 6.39 34.60
CA PHE A 146 -0.83 5.64 33.35
C PHE A 146 -1.98 4.62 33.33
N TYR A 147 -2.71 4.59 32.23
CA TYR A 147 -3.76 3.63 31.92
C TYR A 147 -3.67 3.24 30.45
N GLN A 148 -3.98 1.99 30.11
CA GLN A 148 -4.17 1.60 28.72
C GLN A 148 -5.35 2.37 28.13
N ALA A 149 -5.24 2.83 26.88
CA ALA A 149 -6.28 3.63 26.24
C ALA A 149 -7.63 2.90 26.24
N GLU A 150 -7.67 1.59 25.97
CA GLU A 150 -8.89 0.77 26.04
C GLU A 150 -9.60 0.88 27.39
N LYS A 151 -8.84 0.84 28.50
CA LYS A 151 -9.40 0.94 29.86
C LYS A 151 -9.87 2.35 30.19
N ALA A 152 -9.23 3.38 29.63
CA ALA A 152 -9.67 4.76 29.78
C ALA A 152 -10.97 5.02 29.00
N ILE A 153 -11.06 4.49 27.78
CA ILE A 153 -12.24 4.55 26.90
C ILE A 153 -13.42 3.81 27.54
N ALA A 154 -13.21 2.58 28.01
CA ALA A 154 -14.26 1.80 28.69
C ALA A 154 -14.81 2.49 29.95
N LYS A 155 -14.02 3.37 30.59
CA LYS A 155 -14.43 4.16 31.76
C LYS A 155 -14.99 5.54 31.40
N GLY A 156 -15.12 5.87 30.11
CA GLY A 156 -15.60 7.17 29.64
C GLY A 156 -14.64 8.33 29.94
N LYS A 157 -13.34 8.06 30.17
CA LYS A 157 -12.33 9.05 30.57
C LYS A 157 -11.43 9.48 29.41
N VAL A 158 -11.98 9.60 28.20
CA VAL A 158 -11.20 9.89 27.00
C VAL A 158 -10.64 11.31 27.01
N GLY A 159 -11.47 12.32 27.32
CA GLY A 159 -11.08 13.73 27.32
C GLY A 159 -10.13 14.19 28.43
N GLY A 160 -9.47 13.25 29.12
CA GLY A 160 -8.38 13.56 30.07
C GLY A 160 -7.09 12.80 29.75
N LEU A 161 -7.01 12.09 28.63
CA LEU A 161 -5.76 11.55 28.11
C LEU A 161 -4.95 12.69 27.50
N CYS A 162 -3.65 12.73 27.76
CA CYS A 162 -2.78 13.80 27.26
C CYS A 162 -1.56 13.31 26.48
N ALA A 163 -1.03 12.12 26.78
CA ALA A 163 0.11 11.53 26.09
C ALA A 163 0.05 9.99 26.13
N SER A 164 0.82 9.32 25.30
CA SER A 164 1.13 7.88 25.38
C SER A 164 2.62 7.69 25.65
N ALA A 165 2.99 6.66 26.40
CA ALA A 165 4.37 6.43 26.81
C ALA A 165 4.79 4.99 26.53
N ILE A 166 6.02 4.81 26.06
CA ILE A 166 6.72 3.53 26.10
C ILE A 166 7.36 3.41 27.48
N MET A 167 7.01 2.36 28.21
CA MET A 167 7.39 2.18 29.61
C MET A 167 8.05 0.81 29.85
N LEU A 168 8.94 0.77 30.84
CA LEU A 168 9.59 -0.47 31.29
C LEU A 168 8.64 -1.32 32.14
N LYS A 169 8.56 -2.61 31.82
CA LYS A 169 7.82 -3.61 32.58
C LYS A 169 8.47 -3.80 33.95
N ASN A 170 7.89 -3.17 34.96
CA ASN A 170 8.31 -3.32 36.34
C ASN A 170 7.33 -4.24 37.09
N PRO A 171 7.70 -5.49 37.43
CA PRO A 171 6.80 -6.41 38.12
C PRO A 171 6.38 -5.91 39.51
N ARG A 172 7.14 -4.98 40.12
CA ARG A 172 6.79 -4.37 41.41
C ARG A 172 5.73 -3.27 41.28
N HIS A 173 5.60 -2.68 40.09
CA HIS A 173 4.71 -1.56 39.82
C HIS A 173 4.02 -1.72 38.46
N PRO A 174 3.01 -2.60 38.36
CA PRO A 174 2.33 -2.89 37.09
C PRO A 174 1.50 -1.73 36.54
N GLN A 175 1.29 -0.66 37.33
CA GLN A 175 0.57 0.56 36.90
C GLN A 175 1.51 1.62 36.31
N GLY A 176 2.81 1.34 36.23
CA GLY A 176 3.81 2.25 35.69
C GLY A 176 4.16 3.42 36.60
N LYS A 177 5.43 3.81 36.60
CA LYS A 177 5.89 5.05 37.22
C LYS A 177 6.60 5.96 36.23
N TRP A 178 6.73 7.22 36.62
CA TRP A 178 7.40 8.24 35.81
C TRP A 178 8.89 7.96 35.56
N ASP A 179 9.56 7.21 36.44
CA ASP A 179 10.94 6.74 36.25
C ASP A 179 11.07 5.55 35.29
N ASP A 180 9.97 4.83 35.02
CA ASP A 180 9.93 3.70 34.07
C ASP A 180 9.72 4.15 32.62
N ILE A 181 9.48 5.45 32.36
CA ILE A 181 9.21 5.98 31.01
C ILE A 181 10.50 6.00 30.20
N VAL A 182 10.43 5.49 28.98
CA VAL A 182 11.54 5.45 28.00
C VAL A 182 11.37 6.57 26.99
N GLU A 183 10.18 6.68 26.41
CA GLU A 183 9.80 7.67 25.39
C GLU A 183 8.34 8.12 25.60
N LEU A 184 8.03 9.38 25.26
CA LEU A 184 6.68 9.95 25.33
C LEU A 184 6.18 10.33 23.94
N ALA A 185 4.88 10.23 23.72
CA ALA A 185 4.19 10.69 22.52
C ALA A 185 2.99 11.55 22.89
N LEU A 186 3.02 12.83 22.52
CA LEU A 186 1.91 13.76 22.72
C LEU A 186 1.02 13.77 21.49
N LEU A 187 -0.24 13.40 21.67
CA LEU A 187 -1.27 13.57 20.66
C LEU A 187 -1.92 14.94 20.82
N ARG A 188 -1.72 15.82 19.84
CA ARG A 188 -2.33 17.16 19.81
C ARG A 188 -2.85 17.47 18.40
N PRO A 189 -4.00 18.16 18.28
CA PRO A 189 -4.45 18.65 16.98
C PRO A 189 -3.44 19.67 16.43
N ASP A 190 -3.33 19.76 15.11
CA ASP A 190 -2.60 20.80 14.38
C ASP A 190 -1.07 20.82 14.54
N VAL A 191 -0.42 19.67 14.77
CA VAL A 191 1.05 19.56 14.69
C VAL A 191 1.54 19.97 13.28
N GLY A 192 0.78 19.70 12.22
CA GLY A 192 1.05 20.17 10.85
C GLY A 192 1.13 21.70 10.67
N SER A 193 0.55 22.49 11.59
CA SER A 193 0.67 23.97 11.58
C SER A 193 2.07 24.46 11.98
N LEU A 194 2.95 23.57 12.47
CA LEU A 194 4.37 23.86 12.63
C LEU A 194 5.07 24.11 11.27
N ALA A 195 4.52 23.62 10.15
CA ALA A 195 5.11 23.74 8.81
C ALA A 195 4.65 24.99 8.00
N SER A 196 3.54 25.64 8.35
CA SER A 196 3.03 26.81 7.60
C SER A 196 3.76 28.10 7.98
N VAL A 197 4.48 28.70 7.03
CA VAL A 197 5.26 29.94 7.22
C VAL A 197 4.36 31.18 7.41
N GLU A 198 3.05 31.10 7.17
CA GLU A 198 2.23 32.29 6.91
C GLU A 198 1.13 32.65 7.93
N ASP A 199 0.89 31.93 9.04
CA ASP A 199 -0.09 32.43 10.02
C ASP A 199 0.16 32.08 11.50
N ASP A 200 0.08 33.13 12.32
CA ASP A 200 0.08 33.27 13.78
C ASP A 200 0.90 32.32 14.68
N SER A 201 2.06 32.82 15.12
CA SER A 201 3.01 32.43 16.18
C SER A 201 2.56 31.74 17.49
N LYS A 202 1.26 31.46 17.74
CA LYS A 202 0.75 31.00 19.05
C LYS A 202 0.66 29.46 19.26
N PRO A 203 0.26 28.62 18.28
CA PRO A 203 0.11 27.18 18.50
C PRO A 203 1.43 26.46 18.77
N ARG A 204 2.51 26.90 18.10
CA ARG A 204 3.86 26.32 18.20
C ARG A 204 4.37 26.29 19.64
N LEU A 205 4.11 27.36 20.40
CA LEU A 205 4.63 27.54 21.76
C LEU A 205 3.86 26.73 22.79
N SER A 206 2.56 26.51 22.57
CA SER A 206 1.73 25.75 23.50
C SER A 206 2.09 24.27 23.51
N ILE A 207 2.24 23.66 22.33
CA ILE A 207 2.59 22.24 22.20
C ILE A 207 4.01 21.99 22.72
N MET A 208 4.96 22.88 22.39
CA MET A 208 6.32 22.80 22.89
C MET A 208 6.40 22.92 24.41
N GLY A 209 5.64 23.85 25.01
CA GLY A 209 5.62 24.00 26.47
C GLY A 209 5.07 22.77 27.20
N ASP A 210 4.03 22.13 26.65
CA ASP A 210 3.50 20.86 27.19
C ASP A 210 4.54 19.74 27.09
N ALA A 211 5.25 19.66 25.96
CA ALA A 211 6.29 18.67 25.74
C ALA A 211 7.48 18.84 26.70
N LEU A 212 7.97 20.08 26.87
CA LEU A 212 9.04 20.41 27.83
C LEU A 212 8.62 20.15 29.27
N PHE A 213 7.37 20.46 29.63
CA PHE A 213 6.82 20.16 30.94
C PHE A 213 6.89 18.66 31.25
N LEU A 214 6.42 17.81 30.33
CA LEU A 214 6.45 16.37 30.49
C LEU A 214 7.90 15.82 30.50
N ALA A 215 8.76 16.33 29.62
CA ALA A 215 10.18 15.98 29.57
C ALA A 215 10.90 16.21 30.91
N LEU A 216 10.76 17.42 31.48
CA LEU A 216 11.39 17.74 32.76
C LEU A 216 10.85 16.87 33.91
N ARG A 217 9.56 16.53 33.90
CA ARG A 217 8.99 15.61 34.89
C ARG A 217 9.59 14.21 34.81
N VAL A 218 9.84 13.70 33.60
CA VAL A 218 10.54 12.42 33.39
C VAL A 218 11.97 12.50 33.95
N LEU A 219 12.74 13.51 33.54
CA LEU A 219 14.13 13.70 33.98
C LEU A 219 14.21 13.82 35.51
N LEU A 220 13.36 14.63 36.13
CA LEU A 220 13.28 14.77 37.58
C LEU A 220 12.94 13.44 38.26
N SER A 221 11.96 12.71 37.74
CA SER A 221 11.55 11.41 38.28
C SER A 221 12.67 10.38 38.23
N ARG A 222 13.39 10.29 37.09
CA ARG A 222 14.60 9.45 36.93
C ARG A 222 15.70 9.85 37.92
N SER A 223 15.92 11.15 38.14
CA SER A 223 16.96 11.66 39.06
C SER A 223 16.65 11.41 40.54
N ILE A 224 15.37 11.29 40.89
CA ILE A 224 14.88 11.05 42.26
C ILE A 224 14.86 9.55 42.57
N SER A 225 14.58 8.73 41.55
CA SER A 225 14.42 7.29 41.74
C SER A 225 15.74 6.63 42.13
N ARG A 226 15.63 5.56 42.92
CA ARG A 226 16.75 4.71 43.31
C ARG A 226 16.86 3.46 42.43
N SER A 227 16.09 3.42 41.35
CA SER A 227 16.10 2.33 40.38
C SER A 227 17.45 2.32 39.65
N ASN A 228 18.17 1.21 39.69
CA ASN A 228 19.43 0.98 38.95
C ASN A 228 19.19 0.77 37.44
N ILE A 229 18.22 1.51 36.87
CA ILE A 229 17.91 1.41 35.45
C ILE A 229 18.98 2.20 34.70
N PRO A 230 19.67 1.62 33.70
CA PRO A 230 20.81 2.24 33.00
C PRO A 230 20.41 3.37 32.03
N LEU A 231 19.19 3.91 32.13
CA LEU A 231 18.72 5.01 31.29
C LEU A 231 19.60 6.25 31.48
N SER A 232 19.85 6.98 30.39
CA SER A 232 20.40 8.33 30.45
C SER A 232 19.53 9.18 31.37
N LEU A 233 20.12 9.65 32.47
CA LEU A 233 19.44 10.54 33.44
C LEU A 233 19.23 11.95 32.87
N ASN A 234 19.88 12.25 31.75
CA ASN A 234 20.04 13.60 31.24
C ASN A 234 19.33 13.84 29.92
N SER A 235 18.75 12.82 29.27
CA SER A 235 18.06 13.01 28.00
C SER A 235 16.73 12.25 27.91
N VAL A 236 15.78 12.83 27.17
CA VAL A 236 14.45 12.25 26.94
C VAL A 236 13.96 12.62 25.55
N PHE A 237 13.39 11.62 24.86
CA PHE A 237 12.73 11.77 23.57
C PHE A 237 11.23 11.97 23.78
N VAL A 238 10.68 12.96 23.06
CA VAL A 238 9.26 13.30 23.07
C VAL A 238 8.77 13.41 21.64
N LEU A 239 7.86 12.52 21.24
CA LEU A 239 7.21 12.51 19.95
C LEU A 239 6.02 13.48 19.98
N LEU A 240 5.92 14.33 18.97
CA LEU A 240 4.81 15.26 18.75
C LEU A 240 4.02 14.78 17.55
N VAL A 241 2.74 14.49 17.74
CA VAL A 241 1.99 13.72 16.75
C VAL A 241 0.56 14.23 16.61
N ASP A 242 0.06 14.33 15.38
CA ASP A 242 -1.35 14.62 15.07
C ASP A 242 -1.99 13.50 14.23
N SER A 243 -3.16 13.72 13.63
CA SER A 243 -3.85 12.72 12.80
C SER A 243 -3.15 12.34 11.48
N GLN A 244 -2.12 13.08 11.05
CA GLN A 244 -1.46 12.97 9.75
C GLN A 244 0.07 13.07 9.81
N ASN A 245 0.60 13.91 10.70
CA ASN A 245 2.00 14.30 10.78
C ASN A 245 2.61 13.95 12.14
N GLY A 246 3.94 13.92 12.18
CA GLY A 246 4.66 13.89 13.44
C GLY A 246 6.06 14.49 13.36
N SER A 247 6.67 14.63 14.53
CA SER A 247 7.98 15.23 14.77
C SER A 247 8.56 14.71 16.08
N VAL A 248 9.87 14.84 16.25
CA VAL A 248 10.63 14.41 17.42
C VAL A 248 11.27 15.62 18.10
N LEU A 249 11.07 15.71 19.40
CA LEU A 249 11.72 16.66 20.30
C LEU A 249 12.69 15.88 21.21
N ILE A 250 13.94 16.31 21.27
CA ILE A 250 14.93 15.82 22.23
C ILE A 250 15.20 16.92 23.25
N VAL A 251 15.13 16.57 24.52
CA VAL A 251 15.54 17.45 25.63
C VAL A 251 16.71 16.80 26.34
N GLU A 252 17.86 17.46 26.30
CA GLU A 252 19.07 17.01 27.00
C GLU A 252 19.56 18.07 27.98
N GLY A 253 20.02 17.68 29.17
CA GLY A 253 20.56 18.63 30.13
C GLY A 253 20.96 18.00 31.46
N ASP A 254 21.89 18.64 32.16
CA ASP A 254 22.36 18.19 33.48
C ASP A 254 21.46 18.78 34.60
N LEU A 255 20.66 17.91 35.22
CA LEU A 255 19.81 18.28 36.36
C LEU A 255 20.59 18.65 37.62
N ASN A 256 21.90 18.41 37.67
CA ASN A 256 22.76 18.90 38.76
C ASN A 256 23.02 20.41 38.66
N LYS A 257 22.65 21.05 37.56
CA LYS A 257 22.67 22.51 37.41
C LYS A 257 21.31 23.16 37.64
N LEU A 258 20.27 22.36 37.90
CA LEU A 258 18.96 22.90 38.30
C LEU A 258 19.07 23.50 39.70
N GLU A 259 18.89 24.81 39.78
CA GLU A 259 18.68 25.52 41.04
C GLU A 259 17.29 25.15 41.58
N VAL A 260 17.24 24.62 42.80
CA VAL A 260 15.99 24.15 43.40
C VAL A 260 15.46 25.23 44.33
N ASP A 261 14.75 26.22 43.77
CA ASP A 261 13.96 27.16 44.58
C ASP A 261 12.54 26.61 44.77
N LEU A 262 12.24 26.14 45.99
CA LEU A 262 10.93 25.59 46.32
C LEU A 262 9.80 26.63 46.30
N ASN A 263 10.12 27.92 46.38
CA ASN A 263 9.14 29.00 46.33
C ASN A 263 8.80 29.42 44.89
N ASN A 264 9.70 29.17 43.94
CA ASN A 264 9.52 29.56 42.55
C ASN A 264 9.96 28.47 41.55
N VAL A 265 9.36 27.29 41.67
CA VAL A 265 9.73 26.09 40.91
C VAL A 265 9.65 26.28 39.39
N TYR A 266 8.76 27.15 38.90
CA TYR A 266 8.55 27.38 37.48
C TYR A 266 9.58 28.32 36.86
N GLU A 267 10.00 29.35 37.58
CA GLU A 267 11.12 30.21 37.16
C GLU A 267 12.43 29.43 37.16
N SER A 268 12.67 28.62 38.20
CA SER A 268 13.83 27.72 38.25
C SER A 268 13.87 26.74 37.08
N ALA A 269 12.73 26.13 36.74
CA ALA A 269 12.61 25.25 35.57
C ALA A 269 12.88 26.01 34.26
N ALA A 270 12.30 27.21 34.11
CA ALA A 270 12.49 28.03 32.93
C ALA A 270 13.94 28.49 32.77
N ALA A 271 14.62 28.89 33.84
CA ALA A 271 16.05 29.24 33.84
C ALA A 271 16.92 28.05 33.43
N TRP A 272 16.62 26.86 33.95
CA TRP A 272 17.34 25.64 33.57
C TRP A 272 17.20 25.32 32.08
N PHE A 273 16.00 25.45 31.51
CA PHE A 273 15.83 25.26 30.05
C PHE A 273 16.66 26.25 29.23
N LYS A 274 16.75 27.51 29.67
CA LYS A 274 17.47 28.58 28.96
C LYS A 274 18.99 28.39 28.99
N ASP A 275 19.52 28.04 30.16
CA ASP A 275 20.96 28.14 30.43
C ASP A 275 21.67 26.78 30.51
N HIS A 276 20.91 25.70 30.72
CA HIS A 276 21.45 24.38 31.09
C HIS A 276 20.85 23.20 30.32
N SER A 277 20.02 23.46 29.31
CA SER A 277 19.45 22.43 28.43
C SER A 277 19.81 22.65 26.96
N GLN A 278 19.90 21.55 26.21
CA GLN A 278 19.96 21.52 24.76
C GLN A 278 18.65 20.92 24.25
N ILE A 279 18.02 21.62 23.32
CA ILE A 279 16.73 21.23 22.75
C ILE A 279 16.91 21.10 21.23
N ALA A 280 16.59 19.93 20.70
CA ALA A 280 16.62 19.66 19.26
C ALA A 280 15.24 19.23 18.78
N ILE A 281 14.82 19.70 17.60
CA ILE A 281 13.48 19.47 17.04
C ILE A 281 13.60 19.03 15.59
N SER A 282 12.94 17.92 15.25
CA SER A 282 12.89 17.44 13.87
C SER A 282 11.86 18.20 13.04
N PRO A 283 12.06 18.33 11.71
CA PRO A 283 11.04 18.89 10.83
C PRO A 283 9.74 18.07 10.93
N VAL A 284 8.61 18.76 10.83
CA VAL A 284 7.30 18.11 10.84
C VAL A 284 7.01 17.55 9.45
N ASP A 285 6.78 16.25 9.38
CA ASP A 285 6.48 15.57 8.13
C ASP A 285 5.35 14.54 8.31
N ARG A 286 4.87 14.02 7.19
CA ARG A 286 3.73 13.10 7.18
C ARG A 286 4.12 11.70 7.70
N ILE A 287 3.28 11.14 8.57
CA ILE A 287 3.39 9.74 9.04
C ILE A 287 2.24 8.89 8.48
N TRP A 288 1.01 9.43 8.51
CA TRP A 288 -0.19 8.70 8.08
C TRP A 288 -0.74 9.20 6.76
N ASN A 289 -1.06 8.26 5.88
CA ASN A 289 -1.75 8.57 4.63
C ASN A 289 -3.23 8.97 4.89
N LYS A 290 -3.96 9.36 3.84
CA LYS A 290 -5.37 9.83 3.96
C LYS A 290 -6.33 8.77 4.53
N LEU A 291 -5.92 7.50 4.55
CA LEU A 291 -6.69 6.37 5.08
C LEU A 291 -6.30 6.01 6.52
N GLY A 292 -5.32 6.70 7.12
CA GLY A 292 -4.87 6.44 8.48
C GLY A 292 -3.82 5.32 8.62
N ASN A 293 -3.23 4.86 7.51
CA ASN A 293 -2.15 3.87 7.57
C ASN A 293 -0.79 4.59 7.71
N ALA A 294 0.04 4.14 8.64
CA ALA A 294 1.40 4.62 8.76
C ALA A 294 2.22 4.18 7.54
N ASN A 295 2.97 5.11 6.96
CA ASN A 295 3.98 4.81 5.96
C ASN A 295 5.35 4.78 6.62
N TRP A 296 5.86 3.59 6.92
CA TRP A 296 7.06 3.40 7.73
C TRP A 296 8.37 3.87 7.07
N GLY A 297 8.36 4.09 5.75
CA GLY A 297 9.48 4.67 5.00
C GLY A 297 9.41 6.19 4.83
N ASP A 298 8.34 6.86 5.30
CA ASP A 298 8.30 8.33 5.27
C ASP A 298 9.27 8.90 6.31
N ILE A 299 9.84 10.08 6.02
CA ILE A 299 10.89 10.71 6.83
C ILE A 299 10.46 10.88 8.29
N ALA A 300 9.23 11.35 8.56
CA ALA A 300 8.76 11.51 9.94
C ALA A 300 8.57 10.16 10.66
N ALA A 301 8.14 9.11 9.96
CA ALA A 301 8.03 7.77 10.55
C ALA A 301 9.42 7.22 10.88
N LEU A 302 10.40 7.41 10.00
CA LEU A 302 11.80 7.05 10.24
C LEU A 302 12.40 7.82 11.42
N GLN A 303 12.14 9.13 11.53
CA GLN A 303 12.59 9.93 12.66
C GLN A 303 12.04 9.41 14.00
N VAL A 304 10.75 9.07 14.04
CA VAL A 304 10.10 8.50 15.21
C VAL A 304 10.70 7.14 15.56
N LEU A 305 10.85 6.24 14.58
CA LEU A 305 11.47 4.93 14.78
C LEU A 305 12.92 5.05 15.25
N TYR A 306 13.66 6.03 14.74
CA TYR A 306 15.05 6.26 15.13
C TYR A 306 15.16 6.82 16.55
N ALA A 307 14.24 7.70 16.95
CA ALA A 307 14.10 8.16 18.34
C ALA A 307 13.78 7.00 19.29
N THR A 308 12.84 6.12 18.91
CA THR A 308 12.52 4.90 19.66
C THR A 308 13.74 3.98 19.76
N PHE A 309 14.49 3.77 18.66
CA PHE A 309 15.72 2.97 18.65
C PHE A 309 16.77 3.51 19.63
N HIS A 310 17.05 4.82 19.59
CA HIS A 310 17.99 5.45 20.52
C HIS A 310 17.50 5.36 21.97
N SER A 311 16.20 5.48 22.20
CA SER A 311 15.60 5.31 23.53
C SER A 311 15.75 3.88 24.06
N ILE A 312 15.59 2.87 23.20
CA ILE A 312 15.88 1.46 23.55
C ILE A 312 17.37 1.28 23.83
N MET A 313 18.25 1.85 23.00
CA MET A 313 19.70 1.75 23.17
C MET A 313 20.19 2.38 24.48
N GLN A 314 19.62 3.51 24.88
CA GLN A 314 19.89 4.13 26.18
C GLN A 314 19.55 3.22 27.37
N TYR A 315 18.60 2.30 27.19
CA TYR A 315 18.20 1.35 28.24
C TYR A 315 18.92 0.00 28.13
N ALA A 316 18.84 -0.65 26.97
CA ALA A 316 19.31 -2.01 26.77
C ALA A 316 20.81 -2.10 26.44
N GLY A 317 21.48 -0.95 26.24
CA GLY A 317 22.85 -0.88 25.76
C GLY A 317 22.93 -1.14 24.25
N MET A 318 24.14 -1.42 23.75
CA MET A 318 24.37 -1.63 22.32
C MET A 318 23.53 -2.80 21.78
N PRO A 319 22.89 -2.65 20.61
CA PRO A 319 22.16 -3.74 19.98
C PRO A 319 23.09 -4.89 19.59
N LYS A 320 22.54 -6.09 19.48
CA LYS A 320 23.29 -7.27 19.01
C LYS A 320 23.63 -7.15 17.52
N ASN A 321 22.69 -6.63 16.75
CA ASN A 321 22.87 -6.31 15.34
C ASN A 321 23.02 -4.80 15.22
N THR A 322 24.13 -4.30 14.68
CA THR A 322 24.28 -2.85 14.46
C THR A 322 23.45 -2.40 13.25
N ILE A 323 23.21 -1.09 13.14
CA ILE A 323 22.53 -0.51 11.97
C ILE A 323 23.35 -0.81 10.71
N GLU A 324 24.67 -0.68 10.80
CA GLU A 324 25.59 -0.94 9.70
C GLU A 324 25.55 -2.42 9.26
N ASP A 325 25.51 -3.35 10.21
CA ASP A 325 25.44 -4.78 9.90
C ASP A 325 24.11 -5.14 9.21
N LEU A 326 22.99 -4.62 9.75
CA LEU A 326 21.67 -4.87 9.17
C LEU A 326 21.48 -4.17 7.81
N ALA A 327 22.05 -2.98 7.63
CA ALA A 327 22.05 -2.28 6.36
C ALA A 327 22.96 -2.97 5.33
N ALA A 328 24.10 -3.55 5.74
CA ALA A 328 24.95 -4.32 4.83
C ALA A 328 24.29 -5.65 4.41
N ASP A 329 23.57 -6.29 5.32
CA ASP A 329 22.85 -7.54 5.07
C ASP A 329 21.43 -7.33 4.49
N HIS A 330 21.05 -6.08 4.19
CA HIS A 330 19.69 -5.73 3.76
C HIS A 330 19.23 -6.58 2.55
N SER A 331 20.12 -6.78 1.57
CA SER A 331 19.85 -7.56 0.36
C SER A 331 19.58 -9.04 0.67
N SER A 332 20.34 -9.62 1.59
CA SER A 332 20.20 -11.01 2.04
C SER A 332 18.94 -11.22 2.88
N ARG A 333 18.60 -10.27 3.75
CA ARG A 333 17.35 -10.29 4.54
C ARG A 333 16.12 -10.09 3.68
N LEU A 334 16.20 -9.21 2.69
CA LEU A 334 15.18 -9.02 1.68
C LEU A 334 14.99 -10.31 0.87
N GLN A 335 16.08 -10.94 0.44
CA GLN A 335 16.04 -12.25 -0.23
C GLN A 335 15.46 -13.33 0.69
N THR A 336 15.88 -13.41 1.95
CA THR A 336 15.36 -14.36 2.93
C THR A 336 13.86 -14.17 3.13
N ARG A 337 13.35 -12.94 3.15
CA ARG A 337 11.91 -12.68 3.20
C ARG A 337 11.17 -13.00 1.92
N ARG A 338 11.77 -12.74 0.76
CA ARG A 338 11.24 -13.19 -0.53
C ARG A 338 11.14 -14.72 -0.52
N ILE A 339 12.17 -15.39 -0.01
CA ILE A 339 12.25 -16.83 0.16
C ILE A 339 11.31 -17.33 1.26
N GLU A 340 11.06 -16.63 2.37
CA GLU A 340 10.08 -17.00 3.41
C GLU A 340 8.64 -16.85 2.92
N ARG A 341 8.37 -15.80 2.14
CA ARG A 341 7.12 -15.66 1.39
C ARG A 341 6.95 -16.75 0.33
N GLN A 342 8.03 -17.31 -0.19
CA GLN A 342 8.04 -18.50 -1.08
C GLN A 342 8.05 -19.84 -0.31
N LEU A 343 8.64 -19.93 0.90
CA LEU A 343 8.81 -21.15 1.71
C LEU A 343 7.56 -21.52 2.48
N GLY A 344 6.62 -20.57 2.64
CA GLY A 344 5.22 -20.89 2.91
C GLY A 344 4.65 -21.89 1.88
N ASP A 345 5.21 -21.91 0.66
CA ASP A 345 4.85 -22.82 -0.44
C ASP A 345 5.84 -23.99 -0.64
N THR A 346 6.90 -24.15 0.17
CA THR A 346 7.98 -25.13 -0.12
C THR A 346 8.49 -25.97 1.06
N ARG A 347 7.61 -26.43 1.97
CA ARG A 347 7.95 -27.55 2.88
C ARG A 347 7.33 -28.87 2.43
N VAL A 348 7.89 -29.48 1.37
CA VAL A 348 7.92 -30.94 1.21
C VAL A 348 9.31 -31.36 0.69
N ASN A 349 10.09 -31.96 1.61
CA ASN A 349 11.25 -32.84 1.44
C ASN A 349 12.51 -32.43 0.62
N GLY A 350 13.61 -32.17 1.33
CA GLY A 350 14.69 -33.17 1.44
C GLY A 350 15.98 -33.02 0.61
N ASN A 351 17.03 -32.49 1.27
CA ASN A 351 18.48 -32.80 1.20
C ASN A 351 19.43 -32.34 0.06
N ASN A 352 20.52 -31.72 0.55
CA ASN A 352 21.93 -31.70 0.10
C ASN A 352 22.38 -30.91 -1.16
N GLY A 353 23.02 -29.75 -0.90
CA GLY A 353 24.50 -29.66 -0.96
C GLY A 353 25.20 -29.09 -2.22
N LEU A 354 25.91 -27.97 -2.00
CA LEU A 354 27.19 -27.53 -2.61
C LEU A 354 27.22 -26.80 -4.00
N LEU A 355 27.18 -25.46 -3.90
CA LEU A 355 28.16 -24.44 -4.35
C LEU A 355 28.86 -24.45 -5.74
N ARG A 356 28.90 -23.21 -6.29
CA ARG A 356 29.82 -22.53 -7.27
C ARG A 356 29.27 -22.37 -8.71
N PHE A 357 29.35 -21.22 -9.43
CA PHE A 357 30.14 -19.97 -9.34
C PHE A 357 29.56 -18.86 -10.29
N GLN A 358 29.72 -17.56 -9.92
CA GLN A 358 30.03 -16.34 -10.73
C GLN A 358 29.16 -15.97 -11.97
N HIS A 359 28.74 -14.74 -12.27
CA HIS A 359 29.25 -13.39 -12.03
C HIS A 359 28.13 -12.35 -12.34
N ARG A 360 28.04 -11.28 -11.53
CA ARG A 360 27.56 -9.90 -11.82
C ARG A 360 26.47 -9.67 -12.90
N ASN A 361 25.29 -9.21 -12.46
CA ASN A 361 24.79 -7.83 -12.58
C ASN A 361 23.39 -7.76 -11.96
N ALA A 362 23.11 -6.63 -11.32
CA ALA A 362 21.92 -6.41 -10.51
C ALA A 362 20.65 -6.35 -11.37
N SER A 363 19.65 -7.18 -11.02
CA SER A 363 18.27 -7.06 -11.45
C SER A 363 17.33 -6.98 -10.22
N PRO A 364 16.29 -6.14 -10.28
CA PRO A 364 15.12 -6.18 -9.42
C PRO A 364 14.14 -7.18 -10.04
N GLU A 365 13.85 -8.31 -9.41
CA GLU A 365 12.93 -9.23 -10.09
C GLU A 365 12.16 -10.14 -9.14
N ILE A 366 10.86 -9.88 -9.15
CA ILE A 366 9.81 -10.87 -8.96
C ILE A 366 9.90 -11.79 -10.18
N VAL A 367 10.32 -13.03 -9.98
CA VAL A 367 10.32 -14.06 -11.02
C VAL A 367 8.91 -14.62 -11.13
N GLU A 368 8.25 -14.41 -12.27
CA GLU A 368 7.11 -15.20 -12.70
C GLU A 368 7.56 -16.66 -12.84
N VAL A 369 7.04 -17.55 -11.98
CA VAL A 369 7.30 -18.98 -12.06
C VAL A 369 6.48 -19.55 -13.22
N GLN A 370 7.16 -20.10 -14.23
CA GLN A 370 6.56 -20.96 -15.24
C GLN A 370 5.87 -22.16 -14.58
N GLU A 371 4.58 -22.33 -14.87
CA GLU A 371 3.76 -23.46 -14.44
C GLU A 371 4.23 -24.76 -15.10
N GLU A 372 5.01 -25.57 -14.38
CA GLU A 372 5.04 -27.02 -14.66
C GLU A 372 3.80 -27.66 -14.04
N SER A 373 2.95 -28.21 -14.91
CA SER A 373 1.69 -28.86 -14.57
C SER A 373 1.89 -30.07 -13.66
N ILE A 374 1.74 -29.90 -12.35
CA ILE A 374 1.58 -31.01 -11.41
C ILE A 374 0.12 -31.42 -11.41
N LYS A 375 -0.18 -32.58 -12.02
CA LYS A 375 -1.47 -33.26 -11.87
C LYS A 375 -1.66 -33.68 -10.41
N VAL A 376 -2.37 -32.86 -9.64
CA VAL A 376 -2.99 -33.27 -8.38
C VAL A 376 -4.47 -33.50 -8.67
N ASP A 377 -4.93 -34.73 -8.50
CA ASP A 377 -6.33 -35.12 -8.67
C ASP A 377 -7.21 -34.33 -7.71
N SER A 378 -7.84 -33.24 -8.18
CA SER A 378 -8.93 -32.58 -7.47
C SER A 378 -10.23 -33.33 -7.73
N GLU A 379 -11.08 -33.41 -6.70
CA GLU A 379 -12.41 -33.99 -6.79
C GLU A 379 -13.24 -33.26 -7.87
N LYS A 380 -13.27 -33.88 -9.07
CA LYS A 380 -14.15 -33.63 -10.22
C LYS A 380 -14.87 -32.28 -10.21
N SER A 381 -14.20 -31.23 -10.68
CA SER A 381 -14.91 -30.12 -11.33
C SER A 381 -15.74 -30.70 -12.47
N VAL A 382 -17.07 -30.56 -12.38
CA VAL A 382 -17.98 -31.13 -13.38
C VAL A 382 -17.87 -30.30 -14.65
N LYS A 383 -16.97 -30.71 -15.57
CA LYS A 383 -16.81 -30.10 -16.89
C LYS A 383 -18.09 -30.27 -17.69
N LEU A 384 -18.60 -29.16 -18.22
CA LEU A 384 -19.73 -29.19 -19.13
C LEU A 384 -19.29 -29.77 -20.48
N GLU A 385 -20.02 -30.78 -20.95
CA GLU A 385 -19.75 -31.47 -22.19
C GLU A 385 -20.69 -31.00 -23.31
N VAL A 386 -20.26 -31.21 -24.54
CA VAL A 386 -21.08 -30.97 -25.73
C VAL A 386 -22.36 -31.81 -25.65
N GLY A 387 -23.50 -31.17 -25.87
CA GLY A 387 -24.83 -31.80 -25.78
C GLY A 387 -25.57 -31.54 -24.47
N ASN A 388 -24.89 -31.07 -23.41
CA ASN A 388 -25.55 -30.70 -22.16
C ASN A 388 -26.50 -29.52 -22.38
N VAL A 389 -27.69 -29.58 -21.76
CA VAL A 389 -28.67 -28.50 -21.75
C VAL A 389 -28.68 -27.84 -20.38
N LEU A 390 -28.30 -26.56 -20.34
CA LEU A 390 -28.31 -25.73 -19.15
C LEU A 390 -29.62 -24.95 -19.09
N LEU A 391 -30.33 -25.02 -17.97
CA LEU A 391 -31.44 -24.14 -17.67
C LEU A 391 -30.88 -22.93 -16.90
N VAL A 392 -31.00 -21.74 -17.49
CA VAL A 392 -30.55 -20.49 -16.88
C VAL A 392 -31.78 -19.69 -16.47
N GLU A 393 -31.85 -19.38 -15.18
CA GLU A 393 -32.86 -18.49 -14.61
C GLU A 393 -32.33 -17.06 -14.67
N ASP A 394 -32.93 -16.26 -15.56
CA ASP A 394 -32.81 -14.80 -15.58
C ASP A 394 -33.99 -14.21 -14.79
N SER A 395 -33.83 -12.97 -14.33
CA SER A 395 -34.74 -12.13 -13.54
C SER A 395 -36.24 -12.14 -13.90
N SER A 396 -36.64 -12.73 -15.02
CA SER A 396 -38.05 -12.91 -15.40
C SER A 396 -38.39 -14.21 -16.17
N TRP A 397 -37.41 -14.99 -16.66
CA TRP A 397 -37.63 -16.14 -17.55
C TRP A 397 -36.60 -17.26 -17.30
N GLN A 398 -36.99 -18.51 -17.59
CA GLN A 398 -36.07 -19.65 -17.62
C GLN A 398 -35.80 -20.04 -19.07
N ASN A 399 -34.54 -19.87 -19.50
CA ASN A 399 -34.12 -20.18 -20.87
C ASN A 399 -33.19 -21.39 -20.86
N GLY A 400 -33.42 -22.32 -21.81
CA GLY A 400 -32.56 -23.48 -22.03
C GLY A 400 -31.46 -23.16 -23.04
N TYR A 401 -30.21 -23.51 -22.74
CA TYR A 401 -29.07 -23.38 -23.65
C TYR A 401 -28.41 -24.74 -23.84
N ARG A 402 -28.26 -25.19 -25.09
CA ARG A 402 -27.53 -26.41 -25.44
C ARG A 402 -26.09 -26.08 -25.80
N ILE A 403 -25.13 -26.76 -25.18
CA ILE A 403 -23.71 -26.58 -25.45
C ILE A 403 -23.35 -27.30 -26.75
N ASN A 404 -22.79 -26.55 -27.71
CA ASN A 404 -22.38 -27.06 -29.02
C ASN A 404 -20.87 -27.31 -29.06
N GLU A 405 -20.07 -26.39 -28.51
CA GLU A 405 -18.61 -26.49 -28.49
C GLU A 405 -18.04 -25.98 -27.17
N VAL A 406 -16.89 -26.54 -26.77
CA VAL A 406 -16.12 -26.13 -25.58
C VAL A 406 -14.80 -25.55 -26.08
N LEU A 407 -14.53 -24.30 -25.74
CA LEU A 407 -13.31 -23.58 -26.09
C LEU A 407 -12.54 -23.21 -24.83
N ASN A 408 -11.22 -23.03 -24.96
CA ASN A 408 -10.34 -22.67 -23.86
C ASN A 408 -9.34 -21.60 -24.34
N ASP A 409 -9.27 -20.50 -23.61
CA ASP A 409 -8.37 -19.37 -23.90
C ASP A 409 -7.01 -19.47 -23.17
N GLY A 410 -6.74 -20.60 -22.52
CA GLY A 410 -5.57 -20.78 -21.65
C GLY A 410 -5.84 -20.35 -20.20
N GLU A 411 -6.72 -19.37 -19.96
CA GLU A 411 -7.09 -18.93 -18.61
C GLU A 411 -8.48 -19.41 -18.15
N ILE A 412 -9.47 -19.52 -19.06
CA ILE A 412 -10.87 -19.83 -18.73
C ILE A 412 -11.54 -20.66 -19.85
N PRO A 413 -12.29 -21.74 -19.51
CA PRO A 413 -13.18 -22.41 -20.45
C PRO A 413 -14.42 -21.55 -20.75
N PHE A 414 -14.70 -21.34 -22.04
CA PHE A 414 -15.92 -20.69 -22.52
C PHE A 414 -16.61 -21.57 -23.55
N TYR A 415 -17.92 -21.41 -23.71
CA TYR A 415 -18.76 -22.35 -24.44
C TYR A 415 -19.45 -21.65 -25.60
N ILE A 416 -19.57 -22.33 -26.74
CA ILE A 416 -20.52 -21.94 -27.77
C ILE A 416 -21.79 -22.73 -27.52
N ALA A 417 -22.89 -22.03 -27.28
CA ALA A 417 -24.19 -22.61 -27.02
C ALA A 417 -25.24 -22.06 -27.99
N SER A 418 -26.32 -22.80 -28.20
CA SER A 418 -27.52 -22.30 -28.88
C SER A 418 -28.72 -22.33 -27.95
N SER A 419 -29.64 -21.39 -28.14
CA SER A 419 -30.90 -21.40 -27.40
C SER A 419 -31.70 -22.64 -27.80
N VAL A 420 -32.36 -23.29 -26.84
CA VAL A 420 -33.26 -24.42 -27.13
C VAL A 420 -34.46 -23.95 -27.97
N GLU A 421 -34.88 -22.70 -27.81
CA GLU A 421 -35.98 -22.10 -28.58
C GLU A 421 -35.56 -21.67 -29.99
N ASP A 422 -34.30 -21.28 -30.15
CA ASP A 422 -33.71 -20.87 -31.43
C ASP A 422 -32.33 -21.52 -31.64
N PRO A 423 -32.31 -22.78 -32.13
CA PRO A 423 -31.08 -23.53 -32.30
C PRO A 423 -30.18 -22.98 -33.41
N GLY A 424 -30.67 -22.05 -34.24
CA GLY A 424 -29.91 -21.47 -35.35
C GLY A 424 -28.94 -20.35 -34.93
N ASN A 425 -29.13 -19.76 -33.75
CA ASN A 425 -28.32 -18.66 -33.26
C ASN A 425 -27.29 -19.13 -32.23
N ALA A 426 -26.01 -19.10 -32.63
CA ALA A 426 -24.88 -19.38 -31.75
C ALA A 426 -24.62 -18.20 -30.81
N LEU A 427 -24.35 -18.51 -29.55
CA LEU A 427 -24.10 -17.58 -28.44
C LEU A 427 -22.84 -18.00 -27.69
N PHE A 428 -22.07 -17.02 -27.21
CA PHE A 428 -21.00 -17.29 -26.26
C PHE A 428 -21.59 -17.39 -24.87
N LEU A 429 -21.23 -18.45 -24.15
CA LEU A 429 -21.70 -18.75 -22.80
C LEU A 429 -20.49 -18.91 -21.89
N TYR A 430 -20.45 -18.10 -20.84
CA TYR A 430 -19.42 -18.12 -19.81
C TYR A 430 -20.03 -18.62 -18.51
N VAL A 431 -19.37 -19.59 -17.87
CA VAL A 431 -19.83 -20.20 -16.62
C VAL A 431 -18.80 -19.87 -15.54
N GLY A 432 -19.23 -19.18 -14.48
CA GLY A 432 -18.37 -18.94 -13.32
C GLY A 432 -18.32 -20.15 -12.39
N SER A 433 -17.63 -20.03 -11.26
CA SER A 433 -17.57 -21.10 -10.27
C SER A 433 -18.76 -21.09 -9.32
N HIS A 434 -19.10 -22.23 -8.72
CA HIS A 434 -20.21 -22.28 -7.77
C HIS A 434 -19.82 -21.55 -6.46
N PRO A 435 -20.71 -20.75 -5.84
CA PRO A 435 -20.38 -20.01 -4.61
C PRO A 435 -19.90 -20.86 -3.43
N SER A 436 -20.22 -22.15 -3.40
CA SER A 436 -19.75 -23.09 -2.36
C SER A 436 -18.37 -23.71 -2.65
N GLN A 437 -17.79 -23.48 -3.84
CA GLN A 437 -16.46 -23.95 -4.24
C GLN A 437 -15.39 -22.85 -4.06
N LEU A 438 -15.74 -21.72 -3.45
CA LEU A 438 -14.85 -20.56 -3.26
C LEU A 438 -13.78 -20.73 -2.15
N GLU A 439 -13.58 -21.95 -1.62
CA GLU A 439 -12.48 -22.27 -0.69
C GLU A 439 -11.68 -23.49 -1.21
N PRO A 440 -10.34 -23.49 -1.25
CA PRO A 440 -9.36 -22.42 -1.44
C PRO A 440 -8.65 -22.54 -2.82
N ALA A 441 -9.39 -22.89 -3.89
CA ALA A 441 -8.82 -22.94 -5.24
C ALA A 441 -8.85 -21.53 -5.87
N TRP A 442 -7.69 -20.88 -5.96
CA TRP A 442 -7.53 -19.54 -6.52
C TRP A 442 -8.05 -19.43 -7.98
N GLU A 443 -7.94 -20.52 -8.75
CA GLU A 443 -8.49 -20.63 -10.13
C GLU A 443 -10.02 -20.44 -10.15
N ASP A 444 -10.73 -21.08 -9.22
CA ASP A 444 -12.20 -21.00 -9.14
C ASP A 444 -12.66 -19.58 -8.74
N MET A 445 -11.87 -18.85 -7.95
CA MET A 445 -12.16 -17.46 -7.60
C MET A 445 -11.95 -16.50 -8.78
N LYS A 446 -10.97 -16.77 -9.65
CA LYS A 446 -10.69 -15.99 -10.88
C LYS A 446 -11.85 -16.10 -11.88
N LEU A 447 -12.34 -17.31 -12.15
CA LEU A 447 -13.49 -17.55 -13.04
C LEU A 447 -14.77 -16.86 -12.55
N TRP A 448 -15.09 -17.03 -11.27
CA TRP A 448 -16.28 -16.41 -10.68
C TRP A 448 -16.22 -14.88 -10.78
N TYR A 449 -15.07 -14.29 -10.44
CA TYR A 449 -14.87 -12.84 -10.49
C TYR A 449 -15.01 -12.29 -11.91
N GLN A 450 -14.40 -12.95 -12.90
CA GLN A 450 -14.44 -12.48 -14.29
C GLN A 450 -15.86 -12.51 -14.87
N VAL A 451 -16.61 -13.60 -14.69
CA VAL A 451 -17.99 -13.70 -15.21
C VAL A 451 -18.92 -12.67 -14.56
N GLN A 452 -18.83 -12.51 -13.24
CA GLN A 452 -19.62 -11.50 -12.52
C GLN A 452 -19.28 -10.08 -12.95
N ARG A 453 -17.98 -9.78 -13.07
CA ARG A 453 -17.52 -8.44 -13.40
C ARG A 453 -17.85 -8.07 -14.84
N GLN A 454 -17.67 -9.00 -15.78
CA GLN A 454 -18.12 -8.81 -17.16
C GLN A 454 -19.63 -8.63 -17.24
N THR A 455 -20.41 -9.39 -16.47
CA THR A 455 -21.87 -9.20 -16.37
C THR A 455 -22.23 -7.80 -15.88
N LYS A 456 -21.55 -7.29 -14.83
CA LYS A 456 -21.74 -5.92 -14.32
C LYS A 456 -21.46 -4.89 -15.41
N VAL A 457 -20.31 -4.98 -16.10
CA VAL A 457 -19.90 -4.03 -17.13
C VAL A 457 -20.88 -4.01 -18.30
N LEU A 458 -21.25 -5.17 -18.85
CA LEU A 458 -22.19 -5.25 -19.96
C LEU A 458 -23.61 -4.80 -19.57
N SER A 459 -24.01 -5.04 -18.31
CA SER A 459 -25.27 -4.50 -17.79
C SER A 459 -25.26 -2.97 -17.72
N VAL A 460 -24.14 -2.37 -17.27
CA VAL A 460 -23.96 -0.91 -17.26
C VAL A 460 -23.96 -0.35 -18.68
N MET A 461 -23.30 -1.02 -19.64
CA MET A 461 -23.33 -0.63 -21.05
C MET A 461 -24.76 -0.62 -21.60
N ARG A 462 -25.53 -1.69 -21.33
CA ARG A 462 -26.94 -1.81 -21.72
C ARG A 462 -27.80 -0.73 -21.07
N GLN A 463 -27.62 -0.45 -19.78
CA GLN A 463 -28.35 0.60 -19.05
C GLN A 463 -28.05 2.01 -19.57
N LYS A 464 -26.80 2.27 -19.99
CA LYS A 464 -26.39 3.53 -20.63
C LYS A 464 -26.80 3.63 -22.10
N GLY A 465 -27.48 2.62 -22.65
CA GLY A 465 -27.94 2.62 -24.04
C GLY A 465 -26.81 2.51 -25.07
N LEU A 466 -25.66 1.96 -24.69
CA LEU A 466 -24.56 1.74 -25.63
C LEU A 466 -24.93 0.62 -26.59
N SER A 467 -25.26 0.98 -27.84
CA SER A 467 -25.47 0.04 -28.93
C SER A 467 -24.45 0.30 -30.03
N ASN A 468 -23.44 -0.54 -30.10
CA ASN A 468 -22.46 -0.53 -31.19
C ASN A 468 -22.29 -1.96 -31.69
N LYS A 469 -22.28 -2.17 -33.01
CA LYS A 469 -22.07 -3.49 -33.62
C LYS A 469 -20.71 -4.10 -33.29
N TYR A 470 -19.76 -3.28 -32.85
CA TYR A 470 -18.41 -3.69 -32.45
C TYR A 470 -18.27 -3.98 -30.94
N LEU A 471 -19.37 -3.86 -30.18
CA LEU A 471 -19.45 -4.26 -28.78
C LEU A 471 -20.30 -5.53 -28.64
N PRO A 472 -20.00 -6.41 -27.68
CA PRO A 472 -20.81 -7.58 -27.41
C PRO A 472 -22.14 -7.17 -26.80
N GLN A 473 -23.20 -7.85 -27.22
CA GLN A 473 -24.53 -7.69 -26.69
C GLN A 473 -24.79 -8.71 -25.58
N LEU A 474 -25.31 -8.22 -24.45
CA LEU A 474 -25.79 -9.07 -23.36
C LEU A 474 -27.13 -9.70 -23.75
N THR A 475 -27.13 -11.01 -24.02
CA THR A 475 -28.34 -11.77 -24.38
C THR A 475 -29.09 -12.22 -23.12
N ALA A 476 -28.38 -12.84 -22.18
CA ALA A 476 -28.92 -13.28 -20.90
C ALA A 476 -27.83 -13.29 -19.83
N SER A 477 -28.22 -13.09 -18.58
CA SER A 477 -27.37 -13.32 -17.42
C SER A 477 -28.20 -13.89 -16.28
N GLY A 478 -27.67 -14.84 -15.54
CA GLY A 478 -28.48 -15.57 -14.58
C GLY A 478 -27.72 -16.63 -13.81
N ARG A 479 -28.47 -17.55 -13.20
CA ARG A 479 -27.91 -18.71 -12.48
C ARG A 479 -28.40 -20.01 -13.08
N ILE A 480 -27.54 -21.03 -13.07
CA ILE A 480 -27.93 -22.36 -13.53
C ILE A 480 -28.91 -22.97 -12.53
N VAL A 481 -29.97 -23.59 -13.07
CA VAL A 481 -30.95 -24.38 -12.35
C VAL A 481 -30.82 -25.83 -12.82
N HIS A 482 -30.84 -26.77 -11.88
CA HIS A 482 -30.81 -28.20 -12.23
C HIS A 482 -32.22 -28.67 -12.64
N PRO A 483 -32.34 -29.67 -13.53
CA PRO A 483 -33.62 -30.28 -13.83
C PRO A 483 -34.21 -30.96 -12.56
N GLY A 484 -35.48 -30.68 -12.25
CA GLY A 484 -36.21 -31.22 -11.07
C GLY A 484 -36.66 -30.17 -10.04
N PRO A 485 -37.49 -30.53 -9.04
CA PRO A 485 -37.95 -29.61 -8.01
C PRO A 485 -36.80 -29.17 -7.09
N CYS A 486 -36.34 -27.94 -7.27
CA CYS A 486 -35.29 -27.34 -6.45
C CYS A 486 -35.86 -26.93 -5.08
N ARG A 487 -35.37 -27.52 -3.98
CA ARG A 487 -35.79 -27.20 -2.59
C ARG A 487 -35.19 -25.87 -2.09
N LYS A 488 -35.19 -24.81 -2.90
CA LYS A 488 -34.85 -23.47 -2.42
C LYS A 488 -36.06 -22.92 -1.66
N PRO A 489 -36.00 -22.71 -0.33
CA PRO A 489 -36.97 -21.81 0.31
C PRO A 489 -36.74 -20.41 -0.29
N SER A 490 -37.81 -19.63 -0.44
CA SER A 490 -37.84 -18.26 -1.00
C SER A 490 -36.97 -17.23 -0.24
N SER A 491 -36.11 -17.67 0.67
CA SER A 491 -35.16 -16.88 1.44
C SER A 491 -33.79 -17.58 1.56
N GLY A 492 -32.90 -17.31 0.61
CA GLY A 492 -31.44 -17.25 0.83
C GLY A 492 -30.63 -18.53 1.13
N ARG A 493 -31.23 -19.72 1.16
CA ARG A 493 -30.46 -20.98 1.33
C ARG A 493 -30.07 -21.58 -0.03
N ASN A 494 -28.79 -21.93 -0.18
CA ASN A 494 -28.24 -22.58 -1.37
C ASN A 494 -28.75 -24.02 -1.50
N CYS A 495 -28.97 -24.47 -2.74
CA CYS A 495 -29.25 -25.87 -3.05
C CYS A 495 -27.93 -26.65 -3.06
N ASP A 496 -27.95 -27.91 -2.61
CA ASP A 496 -26.75 -28.76 -2.54
C ASP A 496 -26.30 -29.31 -3.91
N HIS A 497 -27.00 -28.98 -5.01
CA HIS A 497 -26.64 -29.44 -6.34
C HIS A 497 -25.46 -28.62 -6.90
N PRO A 498 -24.39 -29.25 -7.43
CA PRO A 498 -23.12 -28.59 -7.78
C PRO A 498 -23.23 -27.47 -8.83
N TRP A 499 -24.22 -27.55 -9.73
CA TRP A 499 -24.49 -26.49 -10.70
C TRP A 499 -25.49 -25.43 -10.20
N CYS A 500 -26.26 -25.70 -9.15
CA CYS A 500 -27.43 -24.89 -8.85
C CYS A 500 -27.08 -23.60 -8.12
N GLY A 501 -27.11 -22.49 -8.85
CA GLY A 501 -26.69 -21.19 -8.31
C GLY A 501 -25.38 -20.68 -8.91
N THR A 502 -24.73 -21.48 -9.76
CA THR A 502 -23.55 -21.06 -10.54
C THR A 502 -23.92 -19.94 -11.50
N PRO A 503 -23.17 -18.83 -11.53
CA PRO A 503 -23.49 -17.70 -12.40
C PRO A 503 -23.12 -17.98 -13.86
N VAL A 504 -23.97 -17.49 -14.77
CA VAL A 504 -23.80 -17.63 -16.22
C VAL A 504 -24.00 -16.29 -16.90
N LEU A 505 -23.16 -16.04 -17.90
CA LEU A 505 -23.24 -14.90 -18.80
C LEU A 505 -23.36 -15.41 -20.24
N VAL A 506 -24.34 -14.89 -20.98
CA VAL A 506 -24.57 -15.25 -22.39
C VAL A 506 -24.50 -13.99 -23.25
N THR A 507 -23.63 -14.01 -24.25
CA THR A 507 -23.37 -12.87 -25.14
C THR A 507 -23.41 -13.24 -26.62
N SER A 508 -23.69 -12.25 -27.47
CA SER A 508 -23.58 -12.32 -28.93
C SER A 508 -22.77 -11.12 -29.44
N PRO A 509 -22.20 -11.15 -30.65
CA PRO A 509 -22.11 -12.28 -31.59
C PRO A 509 -21.02 -13.31 -31.22
N VAL A 510 -21.02 -14.46 -31.91
CA VAL A 510 -19.96 -15.48 -31.85
C VAL A 510 -19.03 -15.34 -33.04
N GLY A 511 -17.72 -15.48 -32.81
CA GLY A 511 -16.70 -15.33 -33.84
C GLY A 511 -15.40 -16.05 -33.45
N ARG A 512 -14.42 -16.00 -34.35
CA ARG A 512 -13.09 -16.59 -34.12
C ARG A 512 -12.15 -15.53 -33.53
N THR A 513 -11.35 -15.87 -32.52
CA THR A 513 -10.42 -14.92 -31.90
C THR A 513 -9.33 -14.46 -32.88
N VAL A 514 -8.80 -13.25 -32.69
CA VAL A 514 -7.63 -12.77 -33.44
C VAL A 514 -6.41 -13.65 -33.12
N ALA A 515 -6.26 -14.10 -31.88
CA ALA A 515 -5.21 -15.06 -31.50
C ALA A 515 -5.22 -16.31 -32.39
N ASP A 516 -6.39 -16.91 -32.62
CA ASP A 516 -6.53 -18.07 -33.50
C ASP A 516 -6.29 -17.74 -34.97
N MET A 517 -6.65 -16.53 -35.42
CA MET A 517 -6.36 -16.06 -36.78
C MET A 517 -4.86 -15.89 -37.00
N VAL A 518 -4.14 -15.29 -36.05
CA VAL A 518 -2.68 -15.13 -36.07
C VAL A 518 -2.00 -16.50 -36.09
N ARG A 519 -2.42 -17.43 -35.23
CA ARG A 519 -1.88 -18.80 -35.20
C ARG A 519 -2.07 -19.55 -36.52
N ALA A 520 -3.15 -19.26 -37.26
CA ALA A 520 -3.41 -19.83 -38.57
C ALA A 520 -2.83 -19.02 -39.75
N GLY A 521 -2.12 -17.92 -39.49
CA GLY A 521 -1.57 -17.04 -40.53
C GLY A 521 -2.64 -16.32 -41.35
N GLN A 522 -3.82 -16.10 -40.79
CA GLN A 522 -4.98 -15.48 -41.46
C GLN A 522 -5.22 -14.03 -41.05
N PHE A 523 -4.31 -13.43 -40.27
CA PHE A 523 -4.36 -12.03 -39.87
C PHE A 523 -3.38 -11.22 -40.73
N GLY A 524 -3.85 -10.75 -41.88
CA GLY A 524 -3.07 -9.98 -42.84
C GLY A 524 -3.20 -8.46 -42.66
N ALA A 525 -2.74 -7.72 -43.67
CA ALA A 525 -2.75 -6.27 -43.69
C ALA A 525 -4.18 -5.69 -43.61
N ASP A 526 -5.08 -6.18 -44.45
CA ASP A 526 -6.47 -5.72 -44.50
C ASP A 526 -7.20 -6.02 -43.18
N GLU A 527 -6.93 -7.19 -42.58
CA GLU A 527 -7.45 -7.58 -41.27
C GLU A 527 -6.97 -6.62 -40.18
N ALA A 528 -5.69 -6.23 -40.18
CA ALA A 528 -5.14 -5.29 -39.21
C ALA A 528 -5.80 -3.91 -39.29
N ILE A 529 -6.02 -3.38 -40.50
CA ILE A 529 -6.68 -2.08 -40.71
C ILE A 529 -8.14 -2.12 -40.26
N ARG A 530 -8.88 -3.17 -40.64
CA ARG A 530 -10.28 -3.38 -40.22
C ARG A 530 -10.39 -3.56 -38.71
N CYS A 531 -9.51 -4.38 -38.12
CA CYS A 531 -9.45 -4.61 -36.68
C CYS A 531 -9.21 -3.31 -35.92
N CYS A 532 -8.25 -2.49 -36.36
CA CYS A 532 -7.97 -1.17 -35.79
C CYS A 532 -9.20 -0.26 -35.81
N HIS A 533 -9.86 -0.14 -36.96
CA HIS A 533 -11.08 0.68 -37.11
C HIS A 533 -12.21 0.23 -36.19
N ASP A 534 -12.48 -1.08 -36.18
CA ASP A 534 -13.60 -1.66 -35.45
C ASP A 534 -13.37 -1.60 -33.93
N CYS A 535 -12.14 -1.88 -33.47
CA CYS A 535 -11.77 -1.73 -32.06
C CYS A 535 -11.81 -0.25 -31.61
N LEU A 536 -11.28 0.68 -32.41
CA LEU A 536 -11.40 2.11 -32.10
C LEU A 536 -12.85 2.59 -32.04
N SER A 537 -13.73 2.00 -32.87
CA SER A 537 -15.16 2.31 -32.83
C SER A 537 -15.80 1.82 -31.53
N ALA A 538 -15.41 0.63 -31.06
CA ALA A 538 -15.84 0.10 -29.77
C ALA A 538 -15.35 0.95 -28.59
N LEU A 539 -14.05 1.31 -28.60
CA LEU A 539 -13.42 2.14 -27.57
C LEU A 539 -14.00 3.56 -27.51
N SER A 540 -14.27 4.16 -28.67
CA SER A 540 -14.95 5.46 -28.76
C SER A 540 -16.33 5.42 -28.08
N ALA A 541 -17.10 4.37 -28.35
CA ALA A 541 -18.42 4.18 -27.74
C ALA A 541 -18.32 3.94 -26.22
N SER A 542 -17.39 3.10 -25.75
CA SER A 542 -17.23 2.82 -24.32
C SER A 542 -16.68 4.04 -23.55
N ALA A 543 -15.72 4.76 -24.14
CA ALA A 543 -15.13 5.96 -23.56
C ALA A 543 -16.17 7.07 -23.34
N SER A 544 -17.14 7.21 -24.26
CA SER A 544 -18.26 8.16 -24.09
C SER A 544 -19.11 7.89 -22.84
N ALA A 545 -19.10 6.65 -22.34
CA ALA A 545 -19.75 6.24 -21.11
C ALA A 545 -18.80 6.20 -19.89
N GLY A 546 -17.54 6.62 -20.04
CA GLY A 546 -16.52 6.55 -19.00
C GLY A 546 -15.99 5.14 -18.73
N ILE A 547 -16.16 4.21 -19.68
CA ILE A 547 -15.73 2.80 -19.54
C ILE A 547 -14.45 2.60 -20.35
N ARG A 548 -13.41 2.12 -19.68
CA ARG A 548 -12.12 1.76 -20.30
C ARG A 548 -11.89 0.26 -20.24
N HIS A 549 -11.34 -0.32 -21.30
CA HIS A 549 -11.25 -1.77 -21.45
C HIS A 549 -10.20 -2.38 -20.52
N GLY A 550 -8.96 -1.86 -20.56
CA GLY A 550 -7.90 -2.25 -19.63
C GLY A 550 -7.29 -3.65 -19.82
N ASP A 551 -7.59 -4.33 -20.92
CA ASP A 551 -7.06 -5.67 -21.24
C ASP A 551 -7.21 -5.99 -22.75
N ILE A 552 -6.61 -5.16 -23.60
CA ILE A 552 -6.71 -5.34 -25.06
C ILE A 552 -5.60 -6.26 -25.53
N ARG A 553 -5.98 -7.46 -25.95
CA ARG A 553 -5.09 -8.52 -26.44
C ARG A 553 -5.78 -9.36 -27.53
N PRO A 554 -5.05 -10.13 -28.35
CA PRO A 554 -5.62 -10.88 -29.48
C PRO A 554 -6.74 -11.86 -29.08
N GLU A 555 -6.72 -12.36 -27.85
CA GLU A 555 -7.72 -13.26 -27.28
C GLU A 555 -9.05 -12.55 -27.01
N ASN A 556 -8.99 -11.26 -26.65
CA ASN A 556 -10.13 -10.41 -26.34
C ASN A 556 -10.73 -9.72 -27.58
N ILE A 557 -10.43 -10.19 -28.79
CA ILE A 557 -11.00 -9.65 -30.03
C ILE A 557 -11.49 -10.81 -30.90
N ILE A 558 -12.76 -10.79 -31.28
CA ILE A 558 -13.35 -11.81 -32.16
C ILE A 558 -13.64 -11.24 -33.54
N CYS A 559 -13.36 -12.04 -34.57
CA CYS A 559 -13.71 -11.79 -35.95
C CYS A 559 -15.03 -12.50 -36.28
N VAL A 560 -16.02 -11.73 -36.69
CA VAL A 560 -17.37 -12.18 -36.99
C VAL A 560 -17.66 -12.02 -38.47
N LYS A 561 -18.29 -13.03 -39.05
CA LYS A 561 -18.74 -13.03 -40.46
C LYS A 561 -20.17 -12.50 -40.51
N SER A 562 -20.36 -11.29 -41.07
CA SER A 562 -21.70 -10.79 -41.40
C SER A 562 -22.00 -11.01 -42.87
N GLY A 563 -23.06 -11.76 -43.17
CA GLY A 563 -23.67 -11.84 -44.51
C GLY A 563 -22.68 -11.93 -45.68
N LEU A 564 -22.89 -11.14 -46.74
CA LEU A 564 -22.12 -11.07 -48.00
C LEU A 564 -20.62 -10.74 -47.81
N ARG A 565 -19.85 -11.63 -47.17
CA ARG A 565 -18.38 -11.62 -47.00
C ARG A 565 -17.78 -10.46 -46.19
N GLN A 566 -18.55 -9.66 -45.47
CA GLN A 566 -17.96 -8.59 -44.65
C GLN A 566 -17.58 -9.09 -43.26
N LEU A 567 -16.27 -9.21 -43.03
CA LEU A 567 -15.69 -9.47 -41.72
C LEU A 567 -15.70 -8.17 -40.91
N TYR A 568 -16.03 -8.29 -39.62
CA TYR A 568 -15.89 -7.20 -38.66
C TYR A 568 -15.38 -7.74 -37.33
N TYR A 569 -14.74 -6.88 -36.55
CA TYR A 569 -14.13 -7.23 -35.28
C TYR A 569 -14.95 -6.70 -34.11
N VAL A 570 -15.11 -7.53 -33.08
CA VAL A 570 -15.83 -7.19 -31.86
C VAL A 570 -14.86 -7.31 -30.69
N LEU A 571 -14.77 -6.25 -29.89
CA LEU A 571 -13.93 -6.21 -28.69
C LEU A 571 -14.69 -6.88 -27.54
N VAL A 572 -14.21 -8.02 -27.06
CA VAL A 572 -14.78 -8.83 -25.97
C VAL A 572 -13.85 -8.81 -24.75
N GLY A 573 -14.14 -9.55 -23.67
CA GLY A 573 -13.22 -9.60 -22.51
C GLY A 573 -13.33 -8.42 -21.55
N TRP A 574 -14.52 -7.83 -21.41
CA TRP A 574 -14.78 -6.67 -20.55
C TRP A 574 -14.72 -6.94 -19.04
N GLY A 575 -14.26 -8.12 -18.61
CA GLY A 575 -14.13 -8.48 -17.18
C GLY A 575 -13.16 -7.60 -16.40
N HIS A 576 -12.14 -7.05 -17.06
CA HIS A 576 -11.13 -6.18 -16.45
C HIS A 576 -11.38 -4.67 -16.68
N ALA A 577 -12.55 -4.33 -17.21
CA ALA A 577 -12.88 -2.95 -17.52
C ALA A 577 -12.96 -2.07 -16.26
N ILE A 578 -12.51 -0.82 -16.41
CA ILE A 578 -12.51 0.21 -15.37
C ILE A 578 -13.82 0.97 -15.47
N LEU A 579 -14.67 0.83 -14.44
CA LEU A 579 -15.91 1.59 -14.26
C LEU A 579 -15.77 2.66 -13.18
N GLU A 580 -15.02 2.34 -12.12
CA GLU A 580 -14.85 3.13 -10.91
C GLU A 580 -13.34 3.35 -10.63
N GLU A 581 -12.98 4.38 -9.85
CA GLU A 581 -11.56 4.73 -9.58
C GLU A 581 -10.80 3.64 -8.80
N ARG A 582 -11.52 2.73 -8.12
CA ARG A 582 -10.95 1.60 -7.37
C ARG A 582 -10.52 0.44 -8.26
N ASP A 583 -11.04 0.39 -9.48
CA ASP A 583 -10.78 -0.69 -10.41
C ASP A 583 -9.34 -0.61 -10.93
N ARG A 584 -8.72 -1.77 -11.15
CA ARG A 584 -7.35 -1.90 -11.66
C ARG A 584 -7.37 -2.68 -12.99
N PRO A 585 -6.54 -2.28 -13.98
CA PRO A 585 -6.46 -2.99 -15.25
C PRO A 585 -5.74 -4.33 -15.09
N ALA A 586 -5.88 -5.21 -16.08
CA ALA A 586 -5.04 -6.39 -16.17
C ALA A 586 -3.62 -5.98 -16.58
N LEU A 587 -2.62 -6.58 -15.92
CA LEU A 587 -1.22 -6.37 -16.28
C LEU A 587 -0.77 -7.50 -17.20
N ASN A 588 -0.39 -7.13 -18.41
CA ASN A 588 0.16 -8.00 -19.42
C ASN A 588 1.42 -7.32 -19.99
N LEU A 589 2.59 -7.94 -19.82
CA LEU A 589 3.88 -7.35 -20.18
C LEU A 589 3.96 -6.96 -21.66
N HIS A 590 3.28 -7.69 -22.55
CA HIS A 590 3.28 -7.42 -23.99
C HIS A 590 2.27 -6.34 -24.37
N PHE A 591 1.04 -6.41 -23.86
CA PHE A 591 -0.05 -5.59 -24.39
C PHE A 591 -0.47 -4.39 -23.53
N SER A 592 -0.15 -4.37 -22.23
CA SER A 592 -0.55 -3.25 -21.36
C SER A 592 0.14 -1.94 -21.75
N SER A 593 -0.53 -0.82 -21.51
CA SER A 593 0.03 0.51 -21.74
C SER A 593 1.17 0.83 -20.77
N THR A 594 1.99 1.81 -21.11
CA THR A 594 3.08 2.32 -20.27
C THR A 594 2.55 2.78 -18.90
N SER A 595 1.45 3.55 -18.88
CA SER A 595 0.83 3.99 -17.62
C SER A 595 0.23 2.85 -16.81
N ALA A 596 -0.31 1.81 -17.46
CA ALA A 596 -0.82 0.64 -16.74
C ALA A 596 0.32 -0.10 -16.03
N LEU A 597 1.46 -0.26 -16.70
CA LEU A 597 2.65 -0.91 -16.15
C LEU A 597 3.32 -0.08 -15.03
N GLN A 598 3.45 1.24 -15.19
CA GLN A 598 4.11 2.11 -14.22
C GLN A 598 3.26 2.42 -12.98
N GLU A 599 1.99 2.76 -13.18
CA GLU A 599 1.12 3.31 -12.12
C GLU A 599 0.00 2.36 -11.68
N GLY A 600 -0.18 1.24 -12.39
CA GLY A 600 -1.33 0.35 -12.18
C GLY A 600 -2.66 1.05 -12.46
N LYS A 601 -2.66 2.04 -13.36
CA LYS A 601 -3.83 2.87 -13.71
C LYS A 601 -3.87 3.10 -15.22
N LEU A 602 -5.08 3.23 -15.75
CA LEU A 602 -5.26 3.64 -17.14
C LEU A 602 -5.33 5.16 -17.24
N CYS A 603 -4.70 5.70 -18.27
CA CYS A 603 -4.90 7.05 -18.79
C CYS A 603 -5.95 7.03 -19.92
N PRO A 604 -6.50 8.18 -20.35
CA PRO A 604 -7.46 8.24 -21.46
C PRO A 604 -6.95 7.63 -22.78
N ALA A 605 -5.63 7.62 -23.01
CA ALA A 605 -5.00 7.05 -24.21
C ALA A 605 -4.54 5.58 -24.04
N SER A 606 -4.62 4.99 -22.85
CA SER A 606 -4.03 3.67 -22.58
C SER A 606 -4.62 2.54 -23.43
N ASP A 607 -5.94 2.54 -23.66
CA ASP A 607 -6.56 1.52 -24.51
C ASP A 607 -6.10 1.66 -25.99
N ALA A 608 -5.80 2.88 -26.46
CA ALA A 608 -5.26 3.07 -27.81
C ALA A 608 -3.80 2.60 -27.93
N GLU A 609 -2.99 2.81 -26.88
CA GLU A 609 -1.62 2.30 -26.79
C GLU A 609 -1.60 0.76 -26.81
N SER A 610 -2.43 0.12 -25.99
CA SER A 610 -2.58 -1.34 -25.99
C SER A 610 -3.04 -1.89 -27.33
N LEU A 611 -3.94 -1.18 -28.03
CA LEU A 611 -4.36 -1.55 -29.39
C LEU A 611 -3.20 -1.50 -30.38
N VAL A 612 -2.29 -0.53 -30.27
CA VAL A 612 -1.10 -0.45 -31.13
C VAL A 612 -0.18 -1.65 -30.90
N TYR A 613 0.06 -2.04 -29.65
CA TYR A 613 0.84 -3.25 -29.34
C TYR A 613 0.19 -4.51 -29.87
N MET A 614 -1.13 -4.66 -29.69
CA MET A 614 -1.89 -5.79 -30.23
C MET A 614 -1.73 -5.89 -31.76
N LEU A 615 -1.85 -4.78 -32.50
CA LEU A 615 -1.65 -4.75 -33.95
C LEU A 615 -0.21 -5.07 -34.34
N TYR A 616 0.78 -4.49 -33.65
CA TYR A 616 2.19 -4.72 -33.93
C TYR A 616 2.55 -6.21 -33.83
N PHE A 617 2.22 -6.86 -32.71
CA PHE A 617 2.55 -8.27 -32.50
C PHE A 617 1.71 -9.19 -33.40
N SER A 618 0.41 -8.90 -33.56
CA SER A 618 -0.48 -9.74 -34.39
C SER A 618 -0.11 -9.70 -35.88
N SER A 619 0.49 -8.61 -36.36
CA SER A 619 0.99 -8.48 -37.73
C SER A 619 2.43 -9.00 -37.92
N GLY A 620 2.91 -9.82 -36.99
CA GLY A 620 4.24 -10.43 -37.06
C GLY A 620 5.37 -9.47 -36.72
N GLY A 621 5.14 -8.52 -35.81
CA GLY A 621 6.21 -7.79 -35.14
C GLY A 621 7.01 -8.73 -34.23
N ASP A 622 8.23 -8.33 -33.89
CA ASP A 622 9.10 -9.13 -33.04
C ASP A 622 8.48 -9.20 -31.63
N LEU A 623 8.18 -10.41 -31.15
CA LEU A 623 7.67 -10.62 -29.81
C LEU A 623 8.89 -10.80 -28.87
N PRO A 624 9.29 -9.78 -28.10
CA PRO A 624 10.41 -9.91 -27.18
C PRO A 624 10.05 -10.90 -26.07
N VAL A 625 11.04 -11.59 -25.52
CA VAL A 625 10.86 -12.31 -24.25
C VAL A 625 10.89 -11.25 -23.15
N LEU A 626 9.76 -11.06 -22.48
CA LEU A 626 9.62 -10.12 -21.36
C LEU A 626 9.32 -10.94 -20.11
N ASP A 627 10.15 -10.76 -19.09
CA ASP A 627 10.09 -11.41 -17.77
C ASP A 627 9.78 -10.42 -16.64
N SER A 628 9.93 -9.12 -16.90
CA SER A 628 9.75 -8.05 -15.93
C SER A 628 8.98 -6.84 -16.50
N VAL A 629 8.38 -6.06 -15.60
CA VAL A 629 7.72 -4.79 -15.93
C VAL A 629 8.74 -3.76 -16.43
N GLU A 630 9.94 -3.74 -15.85
CA GLU A 630 11.04 -2.87 -16.23
C GLU A 630 11.53 -3.19 -17.64
N GLY A 631 11.75 -4.46 -17.98
CA GLY A 631 12.11 -4.88 -19.33
C GLY A 631 11.02 -4.55 -20.36
N ALA A 632 9.76 -4.70 -19.95
CA ALA A 632 8.62 -4.31 -20.77
C ALA A 632 8.58 -2.79 -21.04
N LEU A 633 8.92 -1.96 -20.05
CA LEU A 633 9.00 -0.50 -20.20
C LEU A 633 10.20 -0.07 -21.04
N GLU A 634 11.38 -0.67 -20.84
CA GLU A 634 12.58 -0.42 -21.64
C GLU A 634 12.36 -0.80 -23.10
N TRP A 635 11.69 -1.93 -23.37
CA TRP A 635 11.31 -2.32 -24.72
C TRP A 635 10.40 -1.28 -25.38
N ARG A 636 9.42 -0.74 -24.66
CA ARG A 636 8.51 0.30 -25.19
C ARG A 636 9.28 1.58 -25.50
N GLU A 637 10.09 2.07 -24.56
CA GLU A 637 10.92 3.27 -24.75
C GLU A 637 11.85 3.11 -25.96
N THR A 638 12.52 1.96 -26.06
CA THR A 638 13.42 1.64 -27.18
C THR A 638 12.67 1.50 -28.50
N SER A 639 11.51 0.85 -28.50
CA SER A 639 10.74 0.58 -29.72
C SER A 639 10.09 1.84 -30.28
N TRP A 640 9.58 2.72 -29.42
CA TRP A 640 9.05 4.03 -29.81
C TRP A 640 10.16 4.96 -30.31
N SER A 641 11.28 5.07 -29.56
CA SER A 641 12.41 5.95 -29.93
C SER A 641 13.10 5.53 -31.23
N ARG A 642 13.27 4.22 -31.46
CA ARG A 642 13.82 3.66 -32.72
C ARG A 642 12.79 3.56 -33.84
N ARG A 643 11.53 3.95 -33.58
CA ARG A 643 10.41 3.90 -34.51
C ARG A 643 10.10 2.49 -35.06
N LEU A 644 10.40 1.43 -34.31
CA LEU A 644 10.22 0.04 -34.76
C LEU A 644 8.74 -0.28 -35.00
N ILE A 645 7.88 0.20 -34.10
CA ILE A 645 6.42 0.00 -34.17
C ILE A 645 5.86 0.71 -35.40
N GLN A 646 6.25 1.97 -35.59
CA GLN A 646 5.78 2.82 -36.69
C GLN A 646 6.29 2.32 -38.05
N GLN A 647 7.49 1.76 -38.12
CA GLN A 647 8.02 1.11 -39.33
C GLN A 647 7.18 -0.12 -39.68
N LYS A 648 7.01 -1.05 -38.74
CA LYS A 648 6.24 -2.28 -38.97
C LYS A 648 4.79 -2.01 -39.36
N LEU A 649 4.12 -1.09 -38.67
CA LEU A 649 2.75 -0.70 -39.01
C LEU A 649 2.68 0.12 -40.32
N GLY A 650 3.77 0.79 -40.69
CA GLY A 650 3.92 1.50 -41.96
C GLY A 650 4.09 0.59 -43.16
N ASP A 651 4.76 -0.55 -42.99
CA ASP A 651 4.86 -1.60 -44.01
C ASP A 651 3.47 -2.19 -44.36
N ILE A 652 2.53 -2.12 -43.40
CA ILE A 652 1.14 -2.54 -43.60
C ILE A 652 0.34 -1.43 -44.28
N SER A 653 0.31 -0.22 -43.70
CA SER A 653 -0.40 0.93 -44.27
C SER A 653 0.11 2.24 -43.68
N ALA A 654 0.18 3.27 -44.52
CA ALA A 654 0.48 4.63 -44.12
C ALA A 654 -0.48 5.17 -43.04
N VAL A 655 -1.75 4.70 -43.02
CA VAL A 655 -2.74 5.14 -42.04
C VAL A 655 -2.46 4.53 -40.67
N LEU A 656 -2.04 3.27 -40.59
CA LEU A 656 -1.67 2.63 -39.33
C LEU A 656 -0.39 3.23 -38.75
N LYS A 657 0.61 3.52 -39.59
CA LYS A 657 1.79 4.28 -39.17
C LYS A 657 1.42 5.65 -38.59
N ALA A 658 0.58 6.41 -39.30
CA ALA A 658 0.17 7.72 -38.82
C ALA A 658 -0.60 7.63 -37.49
N PHE A 659 -1.41 6.58 -37.30
CA PHE A 659 -2.11 6.32 -36.05
C PHE A 659 -1.11 6.01 -34.92
N ALA A 660 -0.11 5.17 -35.16
CA ALA A 660 0.93 4.88 -34.20
C ALA A 660 1.76 6.13 -33.85
N ASP A 661 2.16 6.95 -34.83
CA ASP A 661 2.83 8.24 -34.61
C ASP A 661 1.99 9.19 -33.72
N TYR A 662 0.66 9.14 -33.84
CA TYR A 662 -0.24 9.94 -33.01
C TYR A 662 -0.37 9.38 -31.59
N VAL A 663 -0.52 8.07 -31.43
CA VAL A 663 -0.58 7.44 -30.11
C VAL A 663 0.71 7.67 -29.34
N ASP A 664 1.87 7.56 -30.00
CA ASP A 664 3.19 7.89 -29.44
C ASP A 664 3.24 9.29 -28.82
N SER A 665 2.65 10.28 -29.51
CA SER A 665 2.56 11.66 -28.99
C SER A 665 1.67 11.84 -27.75
N LEU A 666 0.79 10.87 -27.48
CA LEU A 666 -0.12 10.85 -26.33
C LEU A 666 0.41 10.01 -25.17
N CYS A 667 1.36 9.11 -25.41
CA CYS A 667 1.95 8.25 -24.38
C CYS A 667 2.47 9.09 -23.21
N GLY A 668 2.06 8.75 -21.98
CA GLY A 668 2.44 9.50 -20.76
C GLY A 668 1.74 10.85 -20.57
N THR A 669 0.79 11.22 -21.44
CA THR A 669 0.01 12.46 -21.31
C THR A 669 -1.42 12.19 -20.81
N PRO A 670 -2.08 13.17 -20.17
CA PRO A 670 -3.48 13.04 -19.77
C PRO A 670 -4.47 13.28 -20.92
N TYR A 671 -4.00 13.54 -22.15
CA TYR A 671 -4.86 13.93 -23.26
C TYR A 671 -5.67 12.74 -23.81
N PRO A 672 -6.97 12.93 -24.10
CA PRO A 672 -7.80 11.89 -24.70
C PRO A 672 -7.48 11.69 -26.19
N VAL A 673 -7.81 10.49 -26.68
CA VAL A 673 -7.70 10.13 -28.09
C VAL A 673 -8.84 10.79 -28.88
N ASP A 674 -8.50 11.45 -29.99
CA ASP A 674 -9.47 11.97 -30.96
C ASP A 674 -9.96 10.84 -31.88
N TYR A 675 -10.91 10.05 -31.36
CA TYR A 675 -11.46 8.90 -32.07
C TYR A 675 -12.12 9.30 -33.40
N GLU A 676 -12.78 10.46 -33.48
CA GLU A 676 -13.53 10.85 -34.68
C GLU A 676 -12.63 11.05 -35.90
N ILE A 677 -11.48 11.70 -35.72
CA ILE A 677 -10.51 11.92 -36.80
C ILE A 677 -9.96 10.58 -37.30
N TRP A 678 -9.59 9.68 -36.39
CA TRP A 678 -8.99 8.40 -36.75
C TRP A 678 -9.98 7.44 -37.39
N LEU A 679 -11.20 7.36 -36.88
CA LEU A 679 -12.27 6.58 -37.49
C LEU A 679 -12.59 7.06 -38.90
N ARG A 680 -12.58 8.38 -39.14
CA ARG A 680 -12.77 8.95 -40.48
C ARG A 680 -11.63 8.58 -41.43
N ARG A 681 -10.38 8.66 -40.97
CA ARG A 681 -9.19 8.31 -41.77
C ARG A 681 -9.14 6.83 -42.13
N LEU A 682 -9.37 5.94 -41.16
CA LEU A 682 -9.40 4.50 -41.38
C LEU A 682 -10.55 4.07 -42.29
N ARG A 683 -11.75 4.65 -42.09
CA ARG A 683 -12.91 4.36 -42.96
C ARG A 683 -12.68 4.75 -44.42
N ARG A 684 -11.97 5.85 -44.67
CA ARG A 684 -11.62 6.26 -46.03
C ARG A 684 -10.72 5.23 -46.71
N HIS A 685 -9.68 4.77 -46.01
CA HIS A 685 -8.77 3.73 -46.52
C HIS A 685 -9.50 2.41 -46.81
N ILE A 686 -10.35 1.95 -45.91
CA ILE A 686 -11.14 0.70 -46.08
C ILE A 686 -12.06 0.78 -47.31
N ARG A 687 -12.56 1.97 -47.67
CA ARG A 687 -13.41 2.17 -48.85
C ARG A 687 -12.60 2.28 -50.15
N GLU A 688 -11.42 2.89 -50.12
CA GLU A 688 -10.55 3.08 -51.29
C GLU A 688 -10.02 1.75 -51.85
N GLU A 689 -9.78 0.73 -51.01
CA GLU A 689 -9.39 -0.62 -51.45
C GLU A 689 -10.57 -1.49 -51.90
N GLY A 690 -11.78 -1.24 -51.38
CA GLY A 690 -13.00 -1.96 -51.78
C GLY A 690 -13.54 -1.55 -53.16
N SER A 691 -13.21 -0.34 -53.63
CA SER A 691 -13.38 0.08 -55.01
C SER A 691 -12.11 -0.24 -55.80
N GLY A 692 -11.84 -1.52 -56.01
CA GLY A 692 -10.89 -1.92 -57.05
C GLY A 692 -11.26 -1.20 -58.34
N LYS A 693 -10.27 -0.57 -58.98
CA LYS A 693 -10.40 -0.05 -60.34
C LYS A 693 -10.98 -1.16 -61.23
N GLU A 694 -12.27 -1.07 -61.55
CA GLU A 694 -12.75 -1.59 -62.82
C GLU A 694 -12.02 -0.77 -63.88
N VAL A 695 -10.94 -1.34 -64.38
CA VAL A 695 -10.34 -0.88 -65.62
C VAL A 695 -11.36 -1.22 -66.70
N ASP A 696 -12.12 -0.22 -67.12
CA ASP A 696 -12.86 -0.26 -68.38
C ASP A 696 -11.85 -0.48 -69.51
N THR A 697 -11.63 -1.74 -69.86
CA THR A 697 -11.06 -2.12 -71.16
C THR A 697 -12.21 -2.32 -72.15
N SER A 698 -12.81 -1.21 -72.59
CA SER A 698 -13.62 -1.19 -73.82
C SER A 698 -13.90 0.25 -74.25
N GLY A 699 -13.30 0.68 -75.36
CA GLY A 699 -13.66 1.90 -76.09
C GLY A 699 -12.47 2.74 -76.50
#